data_AF-A0A517PE15-F1
#
_entry.id   AF-A0A517PE15-F1
#
_cell.length_a   1.000
_cell.length_b   1.000
_cell.length_c   1.000
_cell.angle_alpha   90.00
_cell.angle_beta   90.00
_cell.angle_gamma   90.00
#
_symmetry.space_group_name_H-M   'P 1'
#
loop_
_entity.id
_entity.type
_entity.pdbx_description
1 polymer ?
#
loop_
_entity_poly.entity_id
_entity_poly.type
_entity_poly.pdbx_seq_one_letter_code
_entity_poly.pdbx_strand_id
1 'polypeptide(L)'
;MFFHRVAVGVLLSVVLLPAGRSEEPASETGGTPAPETPAGHSEHGEVFNDGPRQAAYLMGGTGAIDFPVTTDDPEVQRFVNQGVGQLHGFWYFEAERSFRQAAALDPECAMAYWGMAMANTSNRERAKGFIEKALAHKDGATKREARYLDALHAYHDAAQDDRRGRNQKYTEALEEIVLEHPDDLEAKAFLCLQIWLNDRAGIPVSSYLAADALLGEVFEARPLHPSHHYRIHLWDRKRPEKALASAALCGQSAPGVAHMWHMPGHIYSKLKRYDDAAWQQEASARVDHAQMMRDRVLPDRIHNFAHNNEWLIRNLVNLGRASDAIDLACNMTELPRHPEHNHFDKNGSARYGRRRLFETLSRFEMWDELLAYSETPYLGHVENLPEQVQRLRFVGRACFQSDRISRGEEQIAHLERMLADRESRRDEAVEKVAAEADEELSAGDLKKAQDRARQPFSSDITTIGKALDELRGHQAVLAGDAEAALDLFGKSGGVEAEFLVRAESAAGMTEAALKRARENVKKHEREAVPLAALVDALWTAGVREEAREQFQVLRRTARSADLDTKIMERLRPVAESLEIEGDWREGEPAGDVGDRPALDSLGPFRWAPGPASPWTLTDVDGKERSLADYRGRPVVVIFYLGSGCLHCVEQLQSFAPLTEKFRESGISLLAVSTDTPDSLAMSHLVYGDDPFPFPLVSDDTLEVFRKYRVYDDFEEKPLHGTFLIDGEGLIRWHDVSYEPFNRPEFLLEEASRLLEQSEAQVRTGAE
;
A
#
# COMPACT_ATOMS: atom_id res chain seq x y z
N MET A 1 -11.75 -1.12 6.59
CA MET A 1 -11.28 -2.35 5.92
C MET A 1 -9.83 -2.06 5.59
N PHE A 2 -8.78 -2.69 6.12
CA PHE A 2 -8.59 -3.94 6.84
C PHE A 2 -7.40 -3.75 7.80
N PHE A 3 -7.50 -4.22 9.05
CA PHE A 3 -6.32 -4.50 9.87
C PHE A 3 -6.50 -5.92 10.42
N HIS A 4 -5.69 -6.86 9.93
CA HIS A 4 -5.46 -8.12 10.61
C HIS A 4 -4.07 -8.04 11.23
N ARG A 5 -4.00 -8.21 12.55
CA ARG A 5 -2.75 -8.29 13.32
C ARG A 5 -2.20 -9.70 13.18
N VAL A 6 -0.93 -9.82 12.82
CA VAL A 6 -0.09 -10.99 13.09
C VAL A 6 0.76 -10.64 14.30
N ALA A 7 0.57 -11.36 15.41
CA ALA A 7 1.40 -11.26 16.59
C ALA A 7 2.37 -12.45 16.58
N VAL A 8 3.67 -12.19 16.45
CA VAL A 8 4.72 -13.18 16.65
C VAL A 8 5.25 -12.99 18.07
N GLY A 9 4.99 -13.97 18.94
CA GLY A 9 5.53 -13.99 20.30
C GLY A 9 6.87 -14.71 20.33
N VAL A 10 7.92 -14.00 20.73
CA VAL A 10 9.23 -14.58 21.07
C VAL A 10 9.30 -14.71 22.60
N LEU A 11 9.37 -15.94 23.09
CA LEU A 11 9.65 -16.24 24.51
C LEU A 11 11.16 -16.24 24.74
N LEU A 12 11.66 -15.30 25.56
CA LEU A 12 12.99 -15.39 26.17
C LEU A 12 12.83 -15.87 27.63
N SER A 13 13.43 -17.02 27.93
CA SER A 13 13.49 -17.59 29.28
C SER A 13 14.68 -16.99 30.05
N VAL A 14 14.39 -16.25 31.13
CA VAL A 14 15.39 -15.73 32.08
C VAL A 14 15.53 -16.73 33.23
N VAL A 15 16.76 -17.22 33.45
CA VAL A 15 17.12 -18.05 34.61
C VAL A 15 17.56 -17.15 35.76
N LEU A 16 16.84 -17.20 36.88
CA LEU A 16 17.17 -16.58 38.16
C LEU A 16 18.13 -17.48 38.96
N LEU A 17 19.22 -16.90 39.49
CA LEU A 17 20.05 -17.49 40.55
C LEU A 17 20.15 -16.51 41.74
N PRO A 18 20.19 -16.99 43.00
CA PRO A 18 20.03 -16.15 44.18
C PRO A 18 21.35 -15.54 44.68
N ALA A 19 21.22 -14.35 45.25
CA ALA A 19 22.29 -13.53 45.81
C ALA A 19 22.81 -14.02 47.18
N GLY A 20 24.13 -13.97 47.38
CA GLY A 20 24.79 -14.02 48.68
C GLY A 20 25.37 -12.65 49.05
N ARG A 21 25.09 -12.19 50.28
CA ARG A 21 25.56 -10.92 50.85
C ARG A 21 27.00 -11.02 51.39
N SER A 22 27.78 -9.96 51.21
CA SER A 22 28.80 -9.51 52.18
C SER A 22 29.00 -7.98 52.06
N GLU A 23 29.21 -7.33 53.21
CA GLU A 23 29.17 -5.88 53.46
C GLU A 23 30.42 -5.09 53.01
N GLU A 24 30.17 -3.94 52.33
CA GLU A 24 30.77 -2.58 52.34
C GLU A 24 32.27 -2.30 52.63
N PRO A 25 32.89 -1.27 51.97
CA PRO A 25 32.76 0.12 52.44
C PRO A 25 32.58 1.20 51.34
N ALA A 26 32.16 2.38 51.80
CA ALA A 26 31.63 3.50 51.02
C ALA A 26 32.65 4.45 50.38
N SER A 27 32.14 5.08 49.31
CA SER A 27 32.44 6.38 48.69
C SER A 27 33.75 6.59 47.93
N GLU A 28 33.61 6.76 46.61
CA GLU A 28 33.98 8.01 45.94
C GLU A 28 33.06 8.21 44.72
N THR A 29 32.69 9.46 44.49
CA THR A 29 31.71 9.94 43.51
C THR A 29 32.16 9.68 42.07
N GLY A 30 31.60 8.66 41.42
CA GLY A 30 31.61 8.50 39.98
C GLY A 30 30.16 8.40 39.51
N GLY A 31 29.57 9.52 39.11
CA GLY A 31 28.31 9.46 38.35
C GLY A 31 28.61 8.68 37.07
N THR A 32 28.01 7.50 36.93
CA THR A 32 27.98 6.80 35.65
C THR A 32 27.42 7.78 34.63
N PRO A 33 28.13 8.10 33.53
CA PRO A 33 27.53 8.88 32.46
C PRO A 33 26.25 8.17 32.03
N ALA A 34 25.20 8.94 31.78
CA ALA A 34 23.99 8.39 31.16
C ALA A 34 24.42 7.60 29.90
N PRO A 35 23.82 6.44 29.61
CA PRO A 35 24.18 5.68 28.41
C PRO A 35 24.07 6.60 27.19
N GLU A 36 25.16 6.70 26.42
CA GLU A 36 25.16 7.49 25.18
C GLU A 36 24.10 6.92 24.23
N THR A 37 23.31 7.80 23.62
CA THR A 37 22.31 7.42 22.62
C THR A 37 23.01 6.70 21.46
N PRO A 38 22.57 5.49 21.07
CA PRO A 38 23.21 4.75 19.98
C PRO A 38 23.21 5.55 18.66
N ALA A 39 24.21 5.29 17.82
CA ALA A 39 24.32 5.98 16.52
C ALA A 39 23.03 5.81 15.70
N GLY A 40 22.60 6.90 15.06
CA GLY A 40 21.35 6.96 14.29
C GLY A 40 20.07 7.17 15.13
N HIS A 41 20.10 6.90 16.44
CA HIS A 41 18.93 7.04 17.31
C HIS A 41 18.71 8.49 17.78
N SER A 42 17.47 8.81 18.10
CA SER A 42 17.03 10.13 18.57
C SER A 42 17.46 10.44 20.00
N GLU A 43 17.94 11.66 20.23
CA GLU A 43 18.13 12.22 21.57
C GLU A 43 16.81 12.57 22.27
N HIS A 44 15.73 12.72 21.51
CA HIS A 44 14.40 12.98 22.07
C HIS A 44 13.68 11.70 22.55
N GLY A 45 14.35 10.54 22.44
CA GLY A 45 13.88 9.24 22.91
C GLY A 45 13.29 8.37 21.79
N GLU A 46 13.06 7.09 22.10
CA GLU A 46 12.72 6.05 21.11
C GLU A 46 11.50 6.38 20.25
N VAL A 47 10.50 7.09 20.79
CA VAL A 47 9.30 7.48 20.03
C VAL A 47 9.59 8.37 18.83
N PHE A 48 10.75 9.04 18.79
CA PHE A 48 11.19 9.86 17.67
C PHE A 48 11.98 9.08 16.61
N ASN A 49 12.54 7.91 16.93
CA ASN A 49 13.38 7.10 16.03
C ASN A 49 12.65 6.80 14.71
N ASP A 50 11.40 6.36 14.82
CA ASP A 50 10.52 6.13 13.69
C ASP A 50 9.91 7.44 13.15
N GLY A 51 9.40 7.38 11.92
CA GLY A 51 8.67 8.47 11.28
C GLY A 51 9.57 9.38 10.42
N PRO A 52 9.06 10.54 9.99
CA PRO A 52 9.79 11.45 9.13
C PRO A 52 10.94 12.14 9.87
N ARG A 53 12.15 12.05 9.31
CA ARG A 53 13.38 12.66 9.84
C ARG A 53 13.87 13.87 9.05
N GLN A 54 13.25 14.19 7.91
CA GLN A 54 13.60 15.40 7.16
C GLN A 54 12.62 16.52 7.45
N ALA A 55 13.15 17.74 7.44
CA ALA A 55 12.44 18.97 7.72
C ALA A 55 11.19 19.10 6.85
N ALA A 56 10.14 19.70 7.40
CA ALA A 56 8.94 20.01 6.64
C ALA A 56 9.13 21.29 5.82
N TYR A 57 8.31 21.47 4.81
CA TYR A 57 8.11 22.75 4.14
C TYR A 57 6.61 23.02 4.03
N LEU A 58 6.27 24.27 3.74
CA LEU A 58 4.88 24.71 3.60
C LEU A 58 4.40 24.34 2.18
N MET A 59 3.70 23.21 2.09
CA MET A 59 3.34 22.54 0.84
C MET A 59 2.20 23.25 0.10
N GLY A 60 1.30 23.89 0.85
CA GLY A 60 0.02 24.38 0.33
C GLY A 60 -0.94 23.23 -0.01
N GLY A 61 -2.20 23.57 -0.29
CA GLY A 61 -3.21 22.58 -0.72
C GLY A 61 -3.60 21.55 0.34
N THR A 62 -3.25 21.71 1.62
CA THR A 62 -3.66 20.83 2.73
C THR A 62 -4.97 21.25 3.38
N GLY A 63 -5.68 22.19 2.76
CA GLY A 63 -6.95 22.74 3.21
C GLY A 63 -6.83 24.07 3.95
N ALA A 64 -7.95 24.77 4.01
CA ALA A 64 -8.05 26.04 4.73
C ALA A 64 -8.34 25.74 6.21
N ILE A 65 -7.28 25.64 7.00
CA ILE A 65 -7.36 25.35 8.44
C ILE A 65 -6.99 26.59 9.25
N ASP A 66 -7.71 26.78 10.33
CA ASP A 66 -7.46 27.82 11.32
C ASP A 66 -7.58 27.19 12.71
N PHE A 67 -6.45 26.70 13.21
CA PHE A 67 -6.34 26.01 14.49
C PHE A 67 -5.37 26.77 15.38
N PRO A 68 -5.82 27.85 16.05
CA PRO A 68 -4.94 28.73 16.81
C PRO A 68 -4.26 27.97 17.94
N VAL A 69 -2.96 28.20 18.09
CA VAL A 69 -2.12 27.62 19.16
C VAL A 69 -1.32 28.69 19.90
N THR A 70 -0.93 28.40 21.13
CA THR A 70 -0.06 29.27 21.92
C THR A 70 1.36 29.20 21.41
N THR A 71 1.75 30.21 20.64
CA THR A 71 3.11 30.44 20.16
C THR A 71 3.23 31.89 19.70
N ASP A 72 4.42 32.48 19.81
CA ASP A 72 4.71 33.81 19.24
C ASP A 72 5.27 33.72 17.81
N ASP A 73 5.58 32.51 17.32
CA ASP A 73 6.14 32.29 15.99
C ASP A 73 5.03 32.04 14.95
N PRO A 74 4.82 32.95 13.98
CA PRO A 74 3.82 32.76 12.94
C PRO A 74 4.09 31.56 12.02
N GLU A 75 5.34 31.08 11.92
CA GLU A 75 5.68 29.90 11.14
C GLU A 75 5.22 28.60 11.83
N VAL A 76 5.34 28.52 13.16
CA VAL A 76 4.80 27.41 13.97
C VAL A 76 3.30 27.28 13.74
N GLN A 77 2.56 28.39 13.79
CA GLN A 77 1.11 28.40 13.54
C GLN A 77 0.77 27.87 12.13
N ARG A 78 1.58 28.19 11.12
CA ARG A 78 1.37 27.71 9.74
C ARG A 78 1.62 26.21 9.62
N PHE A 79 2.68 25.69 10.23
CA PHE A 79 2.95 24.25 10.25
C PHE A 79 1.91 23.46 11.04
N VAL A 80 1.40 24.00 12.15
CA VAL A 80 0.29 23.39 12.89
C VAL A 80 -0.98 23.34 12.02
N ASN A 81 -1.36 24.45 11.37
CA ASN A 81 -2.51 24.46 10.46
C ASN A 81 -2.35 23.46 9.31
N GLN A 82 -1.15 23.38 8.72
CA GLN A 82 -0.84 22.37 7.70
C GLN A 82 -1.00 20.95 8.24
N GLY A 83 -0.42 20.66 9.41
CA GLY A 83 -0.50 19.36 10.08
C GLY A 83 -1.93 18.94 10.39
N VAL A 84 -2.77 19.85 10.90
CA VAL A 84 -4.20 19.60 11.16
C VAL A 84 -4.95 19.32 9.85
N GLY A 85 -4.66 20.06 8.78
CA GLY A 85 -5.22 19.78 7.44
C GLY A 85 -4.86 18.39 6.92
N GLN A 86 -3.60 17.99 7.11
CA GLN A 86 -3.12 16.65 6.81
C GLN A 86 -3.79 15.59 7.68
N LEU A 87 -4.05 15.85 8.97
CA LEU A 87 -4.85 14.96 9.84
C LEU A 87 -6.27 14.79 9.30
N HIS A 88 -6.95 15.85 8.86
CA HIS A 88 -8.28 15.72 8.27
C HIS A 88 -8.31 14.88 6.99
N GLY A 89 -7.24 14.97 6.19
CA GLY A 89 -7.02 14.14 5.00
C GLY A 89 -6.43 12.75 5.29
N PHE A 90 -6.26 12.35 6.55
CA PHE A 90 -5.62 11.09 6.97
C PHE A 90 -4.19 10.91 6.47
N TRP A 91 -3.46 11.99 6.19
CA TRP A 91 -2.07 11.94 5.76
C TRP A 91 -1.10 11.98 6.93
N TYR A 92 -1.16 10.94 7.76
CA TYR A 92 -0.51 10.90 9.06
C TYR A 92 1.01 11.05 9.02
N PHE A 93 1.68 10.48 8.02
CA PHE A 93 3.15 10.58 7.89
C PHE A 93 3.61 12.03 7.70
N GLU A 94 2.97 12.79 6.80
CA GLU A 94 3.31 14.21 6.60
C GLU A 94 2.73 15.11 7.69
N ALA A 95 1.59 14.74 8.30
CA ALA A 95 1.08 15.42 9.49
C ALA A 95 2.13 15.42 10.61
N GLU A 96 2.68 14.24 10.93
CA GLU A 96 3.77 14.11 11.91
C GLU A 96 4.97 14.99 11.55
N ARG A 97 5.37 15.04 10.27
CA ARG A 97 6.48 15.88 9.80
C ARG A 97 6.21 17.36 10.07
N SER A 98 5.01 17.86 9.73
CA SER A 98 4.63 19.26 9.98
C SER A 98 4.67 19.60 11.46
N PHE A 99 4.19 18.69 12.33
CA PHE A 99 4.23 18.90 13.77
C PHE A 99 5.64 18.82 14.35
N ARG A 100 6.52 17.94 13.83
CA ARG A 100 7.95 17.91 14.19
C ARG A 100 8.62 19.23 13.84
N GLN A 101 8.32 19.79 12.67
CA GLN A 101 8.82 21.10 12.29
C GLN A 101 8.35 22.21 13.22
N ALA A 102 7.07 22.20 13.61
CA ALA A 102 6.53 23.13 14.60
C ALA A 102 7.26 23.01 15.94
N ALA A 103 7.48 21.79 16.44
CA ALA A 103 8.21 21.55 17.69
C ALA A 103 9.70 21.91 17.61
N ALA A 104 10.33 21.79 16.43
CA ALA A 104 11.73 22.20 16.23
C ALA A 104 11.88 23.73 16.27
N LEU A 105 10.88 24.47 15.80
CA LEU A 105 10.84 25.93 15.83
C LEU A 105 10.46 26.47 17.22
N ASP A 106 9.47 25.85 17.86
CA ASP A 106 9.01 26.18 19.21
C ASP A 106 8.83 24.89 20.05
N PRO A 107 9.87 24.47 20.78
CA PRO A 107 9.83 23.29 21.64
C PRO A 107 8.83 23.38 22.79
N GLU A 108 8.30 24.56 23.12
CA GLU A 108 7.30 24.75 24.18
C GLU A 108 5.86 24.68 23.63
N CYS A 109 5.68 24.57 22.32
CA CYS A 109 4.37 24.44 21.69
C CYS A 109 3.74 23.06 21.98
N ALA A 110 2.96 22.97 23.06
CA ALA A 110 2.28 21.74 23.48
C ALA A 110 1.45 21.09 22.35
N MET A 111 0.83 21.91 21.50
CA MET A 111 -0.03 21.44 20.42
C MET A 111 0.75 20.80 19.25
N ALA A 112 2.04 21.09 19.09
CA ALA A 112 2.89 20.37 18.15
C ALA A 112 3.00 18.89 18.55
N TYR A 113 3.31 18.59 19.82
CA TYR A 113 3.38 17.22 20.32
C TYR A 113 2.01 16.52 20.35
N TRP A 114 0.92 17.25 20.64
CA TRP A 114 -0.45 16.73 20.47
C TRP A 114 -0.71 16.29 19.02
N GLY A 115 -0.28 17.09 18.05
CA GLY A 115 -0.40 16.77 16.63
C GLY A 115 0.37 15.51 16.25
N MET A 116 1.58 15.31 16.78
CA MET A 116 2.35 14.07 16.60
C MET A 116 1.62 12.86 17.19
N ALA A 117 0.97 13.02 18.36
CA ALA A 117 0.17 11.97 18.98
C ALA A 117 -1.07 11.63 18.13
N MET A 118 -1.78 12.64 17.61
CA MET A 118 -2.91 12.47 16.69
C MET A 118 -2.50 11.73 15.40
N ALA A 119 -1.33 12.05 14.85
CA ALA A 119 -0.79 11.38 13.68
C ALA A 119 -0.47 9.90 13.95
N ASN A 120 -0.23 9.52 15.20
CA ASN A 120 0.18 8.17 15.59
C ASN A 120 -0.91 7.36 16.28
N THR A 121 -2.20 7.73 16.20
CA THR A 121 -3.28 7.04 16.92
C THR A 121 -3.37 5.52 16.68
N SER A 122 -2.91 5.02 15.52
CA SER A 122 -2.79 3.59 15.22
C SER A 122 -1.58 2.90 15.86
N ASN A 123 -0.53 3.65 16.18
CA ASN A 123 0.62 3.21 16.98
C ASN A 123 0.49 3.77 18.40
N ARG A 124 -0.23 3.03 19.26
CA ARG A 124 -0.61 3.49 20.58
C ARG A 124 0.58 3.89 21.46
N GLU A 125 1.68 3.16 21.36
CA GLU A 125 2.88 3.40 22.16
C GLU A 125 3.53 4.74 21.79
N ARG A 126 3.77 4.97 20.50
CA ARG A 126 4.27 6.27 20.02
C ARG A 126 3.31 7.42 20.35
N ALA A 127 2.01 7.23 20.12
CA ALA A 127 1.02 8.26 20.47
C ALA A 127 0.99 8.59 21.96
N LYS A 128 1.15 7.58 22.83
CA LYS A 128 1.25 7.79 24.28
C LYS A 128 2.51 8.59 24.65
N GLY A 129 3.67 8.25 24.09
CA GLY A 129 4.90 9.00 24.37
C GLY A 129 4.86 10.45 23.86
N PHE A 130 4.23 10.71 22.71
CA PHE A 130 4.07 12.09 22.21
C PHE A 130 3.09 12.91 23.06
N ILE A 131 1.96 12.34 23.49
CA ILE A 131 1.00 13.09 24.31
C ILE A 131 1.54 13.37 25.72
N GLU A 132 2.38 12.49 26.27
CA GLU A 132 3.10 12.74 27.53
C GLU A 132 4.07 13.93 27.41
N LYS A 133 4.77 14.06 26.27
CA LYS A 133 5.58 15.25 25.98
C LYS A 133 4.73 16.50 25.86
N ALA A 134 3.58 16.44 25.18
CA ALA A 134 2.66 17.57 25.10
C ALA A 134 2.20 18.07 26.48
N LEU A 135 1.94 17.14 27.41
CA LEU A 135 1.54 17.48 28.78
C LEU A 135 2.63 18.17 29.59
N ALA A 136 3.91 17.93 29.28
CA ALA A 136 5.02 18.63 29.94
C ALA A 136 4.99 20.15 29.68
N HIS A 137 4.38 20.57 28.56
CA HIS A 137 4.24 21.99 28.19
C HIS A 137 2.83 22.54 28.43
N LYS A 138 1.97 21.80 29.15
CA LYS A 138 0.56 22.16 29.37
C LYS A 138 0.38 23.49 30.12
N ASP A 139 1.29 23.84 31.02
CA ASP A 139 1.17 25.04 31.84
C ASP A 139 1.23 26.34 31.02
N GLY A 140 1.86 26.30 29.83
CA GLY A 140 1.86 27.41 28.88
C GLY A 140 0.63 27.46 27.98
N ALA A 141 -0.20 26.41 27.96
CA ALA A 141 -1.30 26.28 27.02
C ALA A 141 -2.57 27.01 27.49
N THR A 142 -3.39 27.47 26.54
CA THR A 142 -4.73 27.99 26.84
C THR A 142 -5.65 26.90 27.39
N LYS A 143 -6.77 27.31 28.03
CA LYS A 143 -7.79 26.37 28.48
C LYS A 143 -8.30 25.45 27.35
N ARG A 144 -8.46 25.99 26.15
CA ARG A 144 -8.89 25.25 24.95
C ARG A 144 -7.90 24.12 24.62
N GLU A 145 -6.62 24.46 24.51
CA GLU A 145 -5.55 23.51 24.20
C GLU A 145 -5.42 22.45 25.30
N ALA A 146 -5.41 22.87 26.56
CA ALA A 146 -5.35 21.96 27.71
C ALA A 146 -6.44 20.87 27.66
N ARG A 147 -7.65 21.19 27.17
CA ARG A 147 -8.73 20.20 26.98
C ARG A 147 -8.41 19.18 25.88
N TYR A 148 -7.83 19.60 24.76
CA TYR A 148 -7.38 18.67 23.71
C TYR A 148 -6.28 17.74 24.22
N LEU A 149 -5.33 18.27 24.99
CA LEU A 149 -4.26 17.48 25.60
C LEU A 149 -4.83 16.42 26.56
N ASP A 150 -5.71 16.84 27.48
CA ASP A 150 -6.32 15.96 28.47
C ASP A 150 -7.19 14.87 27.82
N ALA A 151 -7.98 15.24 26.81
CA ALA A 151 -8.84 14.30 26.08
C ALA A 151 -8.01 13.19 25.41
N LEU A 152 -6.95 13.56 24.69
CA LEU A 152 -6.12 12.59 23.98
C LEU A 152 -5.26 11.76 24.94
N HIS A 153 -4.74 12.37 26.01
CA HIS A 153 -4.01 11.63 27.04
C HIS A 153 -4.88 10.56 27.68
N ALA A 154 -6.08 10.91 28.14
CA ALA A 154 -7.01 9.95 28.74
C ALA A 154 -7.38 8.81 27.78
N TYR A 155 -7.51 9.10 26.48
CA TYR A 155 -7.76 8.08 25.46
C TYR A 155 -6.61 7.07 25.32
N HIS A 156 -5.36 7.56 25.38
CA HIS A 156 -4.17 6.72 25.25
C HIS A 156 -3.76 6.03 26.55
N ASP A 157 -4.08 6.59 27.72
CA ASP A 157 -3.76 6.01 29.03
C ASP A 157 -4.73 4.90 29.49
N ALA A 158 -5.96 4.87 28.95
CA ALA A 158 -6.95 3.85 29.30
C ALA A 158 -6.46 2.39 29.14
N ALA A 159 -7.13 1.40 29.74
CA ALA A 159 -6.76 -0.01 29.52
C ALA A 159 -6.88 -0.42 28.03
N GLN A 160 -6.02 -1.32 27.55
CA GLN A 160 -5.99 -1.72 26.14
C GLN A 160 -7.22 -2.51 25.69
N ASP A 161 -7.81 -3.27 26.59
CA ASP A 161 -9.03 -4.03 26.41
C ASP A 161 -10.30 -3.15 26.48
N ASP A 162 -10.26 -2.00 27.18
CA ASP A 162 -11.38 -1.05 27.23
C ASP A 162 -11.47 -0.12 26.01
N ARG A 163 -11.51 -0.70 24.81
CA ARG A 163 -11.66 0.08 23.57
C ARG A 163 -12.96 0.88 23.54
N ARG A 164 -14.07 0.29 24.00
CA ARG A 164 -15.38 0.95 23.97
C ARG A 164 -15.43 2.13 24.95
N GLY A 165 -15.02 1.95 26.20
CA GLY A 165 -15.05 3.00 27.21
C GLY A 165 -14.17 4.19 26.86
N ARG A 166 -12.95 3.97 26.38
CA ARG A 166 -12.08 5.08 25.98
C ARG A 166 -12.59 5.87 24.77
N ASN A 167 -13.20 5.21 23.79
CA ASN A 167 -13.82 5.88 22.63
C ASN A 167 -15.03 6.73 23.04
N GLN A 168 -15.86 6.23 23.97
CA GLN A 168 -16.99 6.97 24.52
C GLN A 168 -16.51 8.22 25.27
N LYS A 169 -15.55 8.09 26.19
CA LYS A 169 -14.98 9.21 26.95
C LYS A 169 -14.33 10.27 26.07
N TYR A 170 -13.64 9.85 25.01
CA TYR A 170 -13.05 10.80 24.07
C TYR A 170 -14.11 11.56 23.26
N THR A 171 -15.23 10.91 22.94
CA THR A 171 -16.40 11.58 22.32
C THR A 171 -16.95 12.65 23.26
N GLU A 172 -17.18 12.31 24.54
CA GLU A 172 -17.67 13.23 25.56
C GLU A 172 -16.72 14.42 25.77
N ALA A 173 -15.41 14.17 25.78
CA ALA A 173 -14.41 15.23 25.90
C ALA A 173 -14.41 16.20 24.70
N LEU A 174 -14.60 15.70 23.48
CA LEU A 174 -14.75 16.55 22.29
C LEU A 174 -16.07 17.35 22.33
N GLU A 175 -17.16 16.75 22.83
CA GLU A 175 -18.42 17.46 23.07
C GLU A 175 -18.24 18.61 24.07
N GLU A 176 -17.52 18.39 25.18
CA GLU A 176 -17.20 19.44 26.16
C GLU A 176 -16.43 20.61 25.52
N ILE A 177 -15.46 20.33 24.63
CA ILE A 177 -14.73 21.37 23.91
C ILE A 177 -15.69 22.19 23.03
N VAL A 178 -16.56 21.53 22.27
CA VAL A 178 -17.54 22.22 21.41
C VAL A 178 -18.54 23.05 22.24
N LEU A 179 -18.94 22.59 23.43
CA LEU A 179 -19.83 23.33 24.32
C LEU A 179 -19.16 24.59 24.91
N GLU A 180 -17.88 24.52 25.26
CA GLU A 180 -17.12 25.66 25.79
C GLU A 180 -16.67 26.62 24.66
N HIS A 181 -16.41 26.09 23.46
CA HIS A 181 -15.89 26.80 22.30
C HIS A 181 -16.74 26.50 21.05
N PRO A 182 -17.98 27.02 20.96
CA PRO A 182 -18.92 26.68 19.88
C PRO A 182 -18.48 27.17 18.49
N ASP A 183 -17.51 28.07 18.39
CA ASP A 183 -16.93 28.55 17.13
C ASP A 183 -15.73 27.70 16.67
N ASP A 184 -15.31 26.71 17.47
CA ASP A 184 -14.20 25.82 17.14
C ASP A 184 -14.62 24.80 16.07
N LEU A 185 -14.30 25.10 14.82
CA LEU A 185 -14.64 24.26 13.67
C LEU A 185 -13.92 22.90 13.73
N GLU A 186 -12.69 22.86 14.25
CA GLU A 186 -11.90 21.63 14.31
C GLU A 186 -12.41 20.70 15.41
N ALA A 187 -12.84 21.23 16.56
CA ALA A 187 -13.52 20.45 17.59
C ALA A 187 -14.79 19.78 17.02
N LYS A 188 -15.61 20.53 16.28
CA LYS A 188 -16.81 19.99 15.61
C LYS A 188 -16.45 18.90 14.61
N ALA A 189 -15.45 19.14 13.77
CA ALA A 189 -15.00 18.20 12.76
C ALA A 189 -14.46 16.90 13.40
N PHE A 190 -13.59 17.00 14.41
CA PHE A 190 -13.05 15.84 15.13
C PHE A 190 -14.13 15.07 15.89
N LEU A 191 -15.12 15.75 16.47
CA LEU A 191 -16.27 15.10 17.09
C LEU A 191 -17.05 14.26 16.06
N CYS A 192 -17.35 14.82 14.89
CA CYS A 192 -18.00 14.08 13.81
C CYS A 192 -17.18 12.87 13.33
N LEU A 193 -15.85 13.03 13.22
CA LEU A 193 -14.95 11.93 12.90
C LEU A 193 -15.03 10.83 13.98
N GLN A 194 -14.97 11.21 15.25
CA GLN A 194 -15.00 10.26 16.36
C GLN A 194 -16.34 9.52 16.44
N ILE A 195 -17.47 10.21 16.23
CA ILE A 195 -18.80 9.60 16.15
C ILE A 195 -18.85 8.52 15.06
N TRP A 196 -18.19 8.74 13.92
CA TRP A 196 -18.10 7.71 12.87
C TRP A 196 -17.13 6.58 13.25
N LEU A 197 -15.95 6.90 13.79
CA LEU A 197 -14.95 5.90 14.21
C LEU A 197 -15.47 4.95 15.30
N ASN A 198 -16.35 5.45 16.16
CA ASN A 198 -17.02 4.74 17.24
C ASN A 198 -17.71 3.43 16.79
N ASP A 199 -18.21 3.37 15.54
CA ASP A 199 -18.80 2.15 14.98
C ASP A 199 -17.82 0.97 15.03
N ARG A 200 -16.52 1.23 14.80
CA ARG A 200 -15.45 0.23 14.86
C ARG A 200 -15.16 -0.24 16.28
N ALA A 201 -15.58 0.50 17.30
CA ALA A 201 -15.48 0.16 18.72
C ALA A 201 -16.80 -0.45 19.26
N GLY A 202 -17.79 -0.71 18.40
CA GLY A 202 -19.09 -1.24 18.79
C GLY A 202 -20.04 -0.19 19.39
N ILE A 203 -19.77 1.09 19.16
CA ILE A 203 -20.65 2.20 19.55
C ILE A 203 -21.33 2.71 18.26
N PRO A 204 -22.63 2.43 18.06
CA PRO A 204 -23.29 2.84 16.83
C PRO A 204 -23.42 4.37 16.75
N VAL A 205 -23.38 4.90 15.53
CA VAL A 205 -23.71 6.31 15.26
C VAL A 205 -25.14 6.59 15.74
N SER A 206 -25.29 7.36 16.82
CA SER A 206 -26.56 7.64 17.50
C SER A 206 -27.54 8.42 16.61
N SER A 207 -27.06 9.42 15.88
CA SER A 207 -27.84 10.17 14.90
C SER A 207 -26.97 10.65 13.73
N TYR A 208 -27.23 10.10 12.55
CA TYR A 208 -26.56 10.52 11.32
C TYR A 208 -26.94 11.96 10.96
N LEU A 209 -28.19 12.36 11.18
CA LEU A 209 -28.66 13.72 10.86
C LEU A 209 -28.06 14.77 11.79
N ALA A 210 -27.80 14.43 13.06
CA ALA A 210 -27.15 15.36 13.99
C ALA A 210 -25.68 15.57 13.62
N ALA A 211 -24.93 14.50 13.36
CA ALA A 211 -23.55 14.59 12.88
C ALA A 211 -23.47 15.34 11.54
N ASP A 212 -24.43 15.10 10.64
CA ASP A 212 -24.52 15.78 9.35
C ASP A 212 -24.84 17.28 9.47
N ALA A 213 -25.70 17.66 10.41
CA ALA A 213 -26.01 19.05 10.72
C ALA A 213 -24.80 19.78 11.32
N LEU A 214 -24.08 19.13 12.23
CA LEU A 214 -22.85 19.68 12.82
C LEU A 214 -21.75 19.91 11.77
N LEU A 215 -21.59 18.96 10.83
CA LEU A 215 -20.73 19.18 9.65
C LEU A 215 -21.26 20.31 8.77
N GLY A 216 -22.58 20.46 8.65
CA GLY A 216 -23.23 21.59 7.97
C GLY A 216 -22.79 22.95 8.50
N GLU A 217 -22.73 23.12 9.82
CA GLU A 217 -22.21 24.35 10.45
C GLU A 217 -20.75 24.61 10.07
N VAL A 218 -19.92 23.55 10.04
CA VAL A 218 -18.51 23.68 9.59
C VAL A 218 -18.43 24.16 8.15
N PHE A 219 -19.24 23.61 7.24
CA PHE A 219 -19.24 24.00 5.83
C PHE A 219 -19.86 25.37 5.59
N GLU A 220 -20.80 25.82 6.42
CA GLU A 220 -21.35 27.18 6.33
C GLU A 220 -20.29 28.23 6.68
N ALA A 221 -19.52 27.99 7.74
CA ALA A 221 -18.40 28.86 8.12
C ALA A 221 -17.23 28.75 7.13
N ARG A 222 -16.97 27.54 6.62
CA ARG A 222 -15.86 27.25 5.72
C ARG A 222 -16.25 26.23 4.63
N PRO A 223 -16.74 26.69 3.47
CA PRO A 223 -17.26 25.80 2.42
C PRO A 223 -16.27 24.80 1.81
N LEU A 224 -14.97 25.02 1.95
CA LEU A 224 -13.91 24.10 1.49
C LEU A 224 -13.16 23.47 2.68
N HIS A 225 -13.85 23.21 3.79
CA HIS A 225 -13.25 22.50 4.91
C HIS A 225 -12.99 21.01 4.55
N PRO A 226 -11.81 20.44 4.88
CA PRO A 226 -11.48 19.04 4.58
C PRO A 226 -12.42 17.98 5.20
N SER A 227 -13.27 18.37 6.15
CA SER A 227 -14.29 17.47 6.73
C SER A 227 -15.40 17.04 5.75
N HIS A 228 -15.39 17.50 4.49
CA HIS A 228 -16.16 16.86 3.41
C HIS A 228 -15.91 15.34 3.34
N HIS A 229 -14.66 14.93 3.59
CA HIS A 229 -14.26 13.54 3.80
C HIS A 229 -15.11 12.83 4.87
N TYR A 230 -15.37 13.49 6.00
CA TYR A 230 -16.12 12.89 7.11
C TYR A 230 -17.60 12.72 6.75
N ARG A 231 -18.18 13.68 6.02
CA ARG A 231 -19.56 13.55 5.49
C ARG A 231 -19.68 12.38 4.51
N ILE A 232 -18.67 12.15 3.68
CA ILE A 232 -18.62 10.97 2.79
C ILE A 232 -18.66 9.69 3.61
N HIS A 233 -17.78 9.56 4.59
CA HIS A 233 -17.73 8.38 5.47
C HIS A 233 -18.98 8.17 6.31
N LEU A 234 -19.64 9.25 6.72
CA LEU A 234 -20.91 9.19 7.43
C LEU A 234 -22.02 8.56 6.56
N TRP A 235 -22.04 8.82 5.25
CA TRP A 235 -23.15 8.41 4.38
C TRP A 235 -22.85 7.25 3.44
N ASP A 236 -21.58 6.90 3.19
CA ASP A 236 -21.17 5.91 2.20
C ASP A 236 -21.83 4.52 2.40
N ARG A 237 -22.03 4.08 3.65
CA ARG A 237 -22.66 2.78 3.96
C ARG A 237 -24.17 2.85 4.16
N LYS A 238 -24.73 4.05 4.28
CA LYS A 238 -26.15 4.23 4.64
C LYS A 238 -26.98 4.80 3.51
N ARG A 239 -26.56 5.92 2.92
CA ARG A 239 -27.28 6.62 1.85
C ARG A 239 -26.34 7.51 1.04
N PRO A 240 -25.56 6.96 0.09
CA PRO A 240 -24.47 7.68 -0.59
C PRO A 240 -24.92 8.98 -1.28
N GLU A 241 -26.17 9.07 -1.72
CA GLU A 241 -26.74 10.28 -2.34
C GLU A 241 -26.66 11.52 -1.42
N LYS A 242 -26.68 11.32 -0.10
CA LYS A 242 -26.56 12.40 0.89
C LYS A 242 -25.18 13.07 0.91
N ALA A 243 -24.16 12.43 0.34
CA ALA A 243 -22.80 12.95 0.30
C ALA A 243 -22.36 13.44 -1.09
N LEU A 244 -23.25 13.51 -2.09
CA LEU A 244 -22.89 13.94 -3.45
C LEU A 244 -22.23 15.33 -3.48
N ALA A 245 -22.79 16.30 -2.75
CA ALA A 245 -22.20 17.64 -2.66
C ALA A 245 -20.80 17.63 -2.03
N SER A 246 -20.59 16.82 -0.99
CA SER A 246 -19.25 16.65 -0.41
C SER A 246 -18.30 15.90 -1.34
N ALA A 247 -18.78 14.90 -2.10
CA ALA A 247 -17.98 14.19 -3.09
C ALA A 247 -17.47 15.14 -4.19
N ALA A 248 -18.29 16.12 -4.58
CA ALA A 248 -17.90 17.14 -5.56
C ALA A 248 -16.87 18.16 -5.04
N LEU A 249 -16.73 18.33 -3.72
CA LEU A 249 -15.88 19.35 -3.09
C LEU A 249 -14.67 18.78 -2.33
N CYS A 250 -14.65 17.47 -2.05
CA CYS A 250 -13.65 16.85 -1.18
C CYS A 250 -12.22 17.01 -1.72
N GLY A 251 -11.97 16.66 -2.98
CA GLY A 251 -10.64 16.81 -3.57
C GLY A 251 -10.15 18.26 -3.56
N GLN A 252 -11.05 19.20 -3.89
CA GLN A 252 -10.75 20.64 -3.94
C GLN A 252 -10.56 21.27 -2.56
N SER A 253 -11.13 20.67 -1.51
CA SER A 253 -10.97 21.14 -0.14
C SER A 253 -9.56 20.96 0.41
N ALA A 254 -8.77 20.03 -0.13
CA ALA A 254 -7.37 19.82 0.21
C ALA A 254 -6.64 19.09 -0.95
N PRO A 255 -6.38 19.80 -2.07
CA PRO A 255 -5.93 19.20 -3.33
C PRO A 255 -4.52 18.61 -3.28
N GLY A 256 -3.72 18.98 -2.29
CA GLY A 256 -2.39 18.43 -2.05
C GLY A 256 -2.40 17.07 -1.33
N VAL A 257 -3.56 16.58 -0.91
CA VAL A 257 -3.71 15.32 -0.16
C VAL A 257 -4.43 14.28 -1.03
N ALA A 258 -3.72 13.24 -1.47
CA ALA A 258 -4.27 12.22 -2.37
C ALA A 258 -5.57 11.57 -1.86
N HIS A 259 -5.62 11.25 -0.56
CA HIS A 259 -6.80 10.64 0.06
C HIS A 259 -8.07 11.50 -0.13
N MET A 260 -7.94 12.82 -0.22
CA MET A 260 -9.08 13.72 -0.44
C MET A 260 -9.70 13.57 -1.83
N TRP A 261 -8.91 13.19 -2.83
CA TRP A 261 -9.38 12.81 -4.17
C TRP A 261 -9.91 11.38 -4.22
N HIS A 262 -9.35 10.47 -3.42
CA HIS A 262 -9.83 9.09 -3.31
C HIS A 262 -11.27 9.01 -2.76
N MET A 263 -11.58 9.79 -1.72
CA MET A 263 -12.83 9.68 -0.96
C MET A 263 -14.11 9.80 -1.79
N PRO A 264 -14.24 10.76 -2.74
CA PRO A 264 -15.37 10.82 -3.67
C PRO A 264 -15.66 9.49 -4.40
N GLY A 265 -14.64 8.68 -4.68
CA GLY A 265 -14.80 7.37 -5.31
C GLY A 265 -15.70 6.41 -4.52
N HIS A 266 -15.76 6.51 -3.18
CA HIS A 266 -16.70 5.73 -2.37
C HIS A 266 -18.16 6.00 -2.74
N ILE A 267 -18.49 7.28 -2.98
CA ILE A 267 -19.84 7.70 -3.34
C ILE A 267 -20.13 7.34 -4.79
N TYR A 268 -19.25 7.73 -5.72
CA TYR A 268 -19.47 7.51 -7.14
C TYR A 268 -19.52 6.03 -7.52
N SER A 269 -18.64 5.17 -7.00
CA SER A 269 -18.71 3.72 -7.28
C SER A 269 -20.00 3.08 -6.72
N LYS A 270 -20.49 3.51 -5.55
CA LYS A 270 -21.76 3.00 -4.99
C LYS A 270 -22.98 3.42 -5.82
N LEU A 271 -22.95 4.62 -6.36
CA LEU A 271 -23.96 5.15 -7.28
C LEU A 271 -23.76 4.69 -8.73
N LYS A 272 -22.82 3.75 -8.96
CA LYS A 272 -22.53 3.19 -10.30
C LYS A 272 -22.13 4.27 -11.32
N ARG A 273 -21.46 5.32 -10.84
CA ARG A 273 -20.87 6.42 -11.63
C ARG A 273 -19.38 6.14 -11.81
N TYR A 274 -19.05 5.06 -12.51
CA TYR A 274 -17.67 4.56 -12.55
C TYR A 274 -16.70 5.51 -13.24
N ASP A 275 -17.13 6.30 -14.22
CA ASP A 275 -16.28 7.34 -14.82
C ASP A 275 -15.88 8.41 -13.81
N ASP A 276 -16.85 8.86 -13.02
CA ASP A 276 -16.60 9.87 -12.00
C ASP A 276 -15.71 9.32 -10.89
N ALA A 277 -15.90 8.04 -10.54
CA ALA A 277 -15.02 7.35 -9.63
C ALA A 277 -13.61 7.18 -10.20
N ALA A 278 -13.46 6.78 -11.48
CA ALA A 278 -12.17 6.61 -12.12
C ALA A 278 -11.38 7.92 -12.18
N TRP A 279 -12.03 9.01 -12.59
CA TRP A 279 -11.38 10.33 -12.62
C TRP A 279 -10.85 10.74 -11.23
N GLN A 280 -11.65 10.53 -10.18
CA GLN A 280 -11.27 10.87 -8.80
C GLN A 280 -10.13 9.98 -8.27
N GLN A 281 -10.17 8.68 -8.57
CA GLN A 281 -9.09 7.76 -8.18
C GLN A 281 -7.80 8.05 -8.97
N GLU A 282 -7.90 8.47 -10.23
CA GLU A 282 -6.73 8.90 -11.02
C GLU A 282 -6.12 10.19 -10.48
N ALA A 283 -6.95 11.17 -10.12
CA ALA A 283 -6.49 12.37 -9.42
C ALA A 283 -5.75 12.01 -8.12
N SER A 284 -6.28 11.07 -7.33
CA SER A 284 -5.61 10.56 -6.12
C SER A 284 -4.25 9.94 -6.43
N ALA A 285 -4.18 9.02 -7.40
CA ALA A 285 -2.94 8.34 -7.77
C ALA A 285 -1.86 9.34 -8.20
N ARG A 286 -2.23 10.31 -9.04
CA ARG A 286 -1.32 11.33 -9.57
C ARG A 286 -0.75 12.24 -8.49
N VAL A 287 -1.56 12.64 -7.49
CA VAL A 287 -1.09 13.43 -6.34
C VAL A 287 -0.09 12.64 -5.49
N ASP A 288 -0.36 11.36 -5.20
CA ASP A 288 0.59 10.48 -4.50
C ASP A 288 1.89 10.32 -5.32
N HIS A 289 1.80 10.05 -6.63
CA HIS A 289 2.96 9.91 -7.51
C HIS A 289 3.85 11.15 -7.49
N ALA A 290 3.28 12.33 -7.70
CA ALA A 290 4.02 13.59 -7.72
C ALA A 290 4.75 13.84 -6.39
N GLN A 291 4.06 13.59 -5.28
CA GLN A 291 4.64 13.75 -3.95
C GLN A 291 5.77 12.77 -3.68
N MET A 292 5.54 11.49 -3.92
CA MET A 292 6.51 10.42 -3.68
C MET A 292 7.78 10.62 -4.51
N MET A 293 7.65 11.05 -5.77
CA MET A 293 8.80 11.35 -6.63
C MET A 293 9.58 12.57 -6.15
N ARG A 294 8.90 13.66 -5.82
CA ARG A 294 9.53 14.90 -5.34
C ARG A 294 10.27 14.68 -4.02
N ASP A 295 9.61 14.00 -3.08
CA ASP A 295 10.10 13.86 -1.70
C ASP A 295 10.85 12.53 -1.49
N ARG A 296 11.10 11.76 -2.57
CA ARG A 296 11.77 10.44 -2.52
C ARG A 296 11.17 9.49 -1.48
N VAL A 297 9.84 9.49 -1.36
CA VAL A 297 9.13 8.52 -0.51
C VAL A 297 8.92 7.24 -1.31
N LEU A 298 9.47 6.13 -0.80
CA LEU A 298 9.27 4.82 -1.42
C LEU A 298 7.77 4.46 -1.46
N PRO A 299 7.26 3.86 -2.57
CA PRO A 299 5.91 3.32 -2.59
C PRO A 299 5.58 2.39 -1.43
N ASP A 300 4.29 2.32 -1.07
CA ASP A 300 3.75 1.53 0.05
C ASP A 300 4.22 1.92 1.47
N ARG A 301 5.10 2.93 1.61
CA ARG A 301 5.31 3.61 2.92
C ARG A 301 4.12 4.47 3.31
N ILE A 302 3.28 4.84 2.34
CA ILE A 302 2.04 5.59 2.54
C ILE A 302 0.86 4.64 2.52
N HIS A 303 0.07 4.64 3.59
CA HIS A 303 -0.92 3.60 3.92
C HIS A 303 -1.99 3.31 2.85
N ASN A 304 -2.34 4.25 1.97
CA ASN A 304 -3.41 4.07 0.97
C ASN A 304 -2.90 3.96 -0.48
N PHE A 305 -1.60 4.13 -0.72
CA PHE A 305 -1.05 4.21 -2.06
C PHE A 305 -1.47 3.03 -2.96
N ALA A 306 -1.20 1.81 -2.52
CA ALA A 306 -1.55 0.61 -3.29
C ALA A 306 -3.06 0.39 -3.41
N HIS A 307 -3.82 0.77 -2.38
CA HIS A 307 -5.28 0.65 -2.39
C HIS A 307 -5.93 1.61 -3.39
N ASN A 308 -5.45 2.85 -3.47
CA ASN A 308 -5.95 3.87 -4.38
C ASN A 308 -5.76 3.42 -5.83
N ASN A 309 -4.54 2.98 -6.17
CA ASN A 309 -4.21 2.49 -7.50
C ASN A 309 -4.96 1.19 -7.85
N GLU A 310 -5.08 0.25 -6.91
CA GLU A 310 -5.87 -0.98 -7.12
C GLU A 310 -7.35 -0.69 -7.44
N TRP A 311 -7.95 0.28 -6.76
CA TRP A 311 -9.34 0.65 -7.01
C TRP A 311 -9.47 1.41 -8.33
N LEU A 312 -8.52 2.29 -8.67
CA LEU A 312 -8.50 2.90 -10.00
C LEU A 312 -8.55 1.83 -11.09
N ILE A 313 -7.68 0.81 -11.02
CA ILE A 313 -7.67 -0.29 -12.00
C ILE A 313 -9.04 -0.97 -12.08
N ARG A 314 -9.70 -1.24 -10.95
CA ARG A 314 -11.06 -1.82 -10.94
C ARG A 314 -12.08 -0.94 -11.66
N ASN A 315 -12.05 0.37 -11.44
CA ASN A 315 -12.97 1.28 -12.12
C ASN A 315 -12.64 1.39 -13.62
N LEU A 316 -11.36 1.38 -14.00
CA LEU A 316 -10.94 1.34 -15.41
C LEU A 316 -11.46 0.08 -16.11
N VAL A 317 -11.33 -1.09 -15.47
CA VAL A 317 -11.90 -2.35 -15.96
C VAL A 317 -13.42 -2.25 -16.10
N ASN A 318 -14.12 -1.68 -15.13
CA ASN A 318 -15.57 -1.48 -15.20
C ASN A 318 -15.99 -0.58 -16.37
N LEU A 319 -15.13 0.34 -16.80
CA LEU A 319 -15.35 1.24 -17.93
C LEU A 319 -14.93 0.67 -19.28
N GLY A 320 -14.25 -0.49 -19.31
CA GLY A 320 -13.68 -1.02 -20.54
C GLY A 320 -12.33 -0.40 -20.94
N ARG A 321 -11.68 0.37 -20.06
CA ARG A 321 -10.34 0.97 -20.27
C ARG A 321 -9.25 -0.05 -19.92
N ALA A 322 -9.09 -1.07 -20.77
CA ALA A 322 -8.16 -2.16 -20.57
C ALA A 322 -6.71 -1.69 -20.61
N SER A 323 -6.35 -0.83 -21.56
CA SER A 323 -4.98 -0.33 -21.75
C SER A 323 -4.48 0.41 -20.52
N ASP A 324 -5.27 1.36 -20.00
CA ASP A 324 -4.91 2.12 -18.79
C ASP A 324 -4.87 1.22 -17.54
N ALA A 325 -5.76 0.23 -17.47
CA ALA A 325 -5.79 -0.73 -16.37
C ALA A 325 -4.55 -1.63 -16.36
N ILE A 326 -4.11 -2.09 -17.53
CA ILE A 326 -2.88 -2.89 -17.70
C ILE A 326 -1.67 -2.05 -17.37
N ASP A 327 -1.59 -0.84 -17.91
CA ASP A 327 -0.48 0.09 -17.68
C ASP A 327 -0.27 0.32 -16.17
N LEU A 328 -1.31 0.74 -15.46
CA LEU A 328 -1.18 0.99 -14.03
C LEU A 328 -0.93 -0.30 -13.22
N ALA A 329 -1.50 -1.43 -13.62
CA ALA A 329 -1.22 -2.71 -12.97
C ALA A 329 0.24 -3.14 -13.17
N CYS A 330 0.81 -2.93 -14.36
CA CYS A 330 2.22 -3.12 -14.67
C CYS A 330 3.08 -2.20 -13.80
N ASN A 331 2.77 -0.89 -13.77
CA ASN A 331 3.50 0.06 -12.93
C ASN A 331 3.50 -0.37 -11.45
N MET A 332 2.38 -0.83 -10.89
CA MET A 332 2.32 -1.37 -9.53
C MET A 332 3.22 -2.60 -9.29
N THR A 333 3.45 -3.44 -10.30
CA THR A 333 4.39 -4.57 -10.20
C THR A 333 5.85 -4.16 -10.39
N GLU A 334 6.11 -3.02 -11.02
CA GLU A 334 7.45 -2.43 -11.17
C GLU A 334 7.96 -1.80 -9.88
N LEU A 335 7.05 -1.44 -8.97
CA LEU A 335 7.41 -0.76 -7.73
C LEU A 335 8.32 -1.64 -6.86
N PRO A 336 9.27 -1.01 -6.14
CA PRO A 336 10.19 -1.71 -5.25
C PRO A 336 9.44 -2.47 -4.15
N ARG A 337 9.83 -3.73 -3.94
CA ARG A 337 9.43 -4.52 -2.78
C ARG A 337 10.26 -4.11 -1.58
N HIS A 338 9.65 -4.19 -0.41
CA HIS A 338 10.32 -3.92 0.85
C HIS A 338 9.84 -4.94 1.89
N PRO A 339 10.72 -5.51 2.72
CA PRO A 339 10.34 -6.60 3.63
C PRO A 339 9.25 -6.22 4.64
N GLU A 340 9.07 -4.92 4.91
CA GLU A 340 8.08 -4.40 5.86
C GLU A 340 6.85 -3.75 5.19
N HIS A 341 7.02 -3.24 3.96
CA HIS A 341 6.05 -2.33 3.36
C HIS A 341 5.35 -2.94 2.16
N ASN A 342 6.10 -3.61 1.26
CA ASN A 342 5.59 -4.15 0.01
C ASN A 342 6.08 -5.58 -0.24
N HIS A 343 5.28 -6.57 0.15
CA HIS A 343 5.55 -8.00 -0.01
C HIS A 343 4.22 -8.78 -0.13
N PHE A 344 4.27 -10.04 -0.56
CA PHE A 344 3.06 -10.81 -0.94
C PHE A 344 2.10 -11.15 0.21
N ASP A 345 2.58 -11.16 1.46
CA ASP A 345 1.72 -11.44 2.62
C ASP A 345 0.95 -10.20 3.09
N LYS A 346 1.24 -9.03 2.50
CA LYS A 346 0.56 -7.77 2.78
C LYS A 346 -0.24 -7.30 1.57
N ASN A 347 -1.27 -6.51 1.86
CA ASN A 347 -2.04 -5.81 0.83
C ASN A 347 -1.25 -4.58 0.36
N GLY A 348 -0.24 -4.81 -0.49
CA GLY A 348 0.58 -3.76 -1.10
C GLY A 348 0.67 -3.92 -2.62
N SER A 349 1.44 -3.03 -3.26
CA SER A 349 1.52 -2.94 -4.72
C SER A 349 1.97 -4.23 -5.41
N ALA A 350 2.91 -4.98 -4.81
CA ALA A 350 3.41 -6.24 -5.36
C ALA A 350 2.29 -7.27 -5.56
N ARG A 351 1.38 -7.36 -4.58
CA ARG A 351 0.24 -8.28 -4.62
C ARG A 351 -0.88 -7.74 -5.49
N TYR A 352 -1.25 -6.47 -5.30
CA TYR A 352 -2.38 -5.88 -6.00
C TYR A 352 -2.11 -5.69 -7.50
N GLY A 353 -0.91 -5.23 -7.88
CA GLY A 353 -0.51 -5.08 -9.28
C GLY A 353 -0.63 -6.40 -10.04
N ARG A 354 -0.04 -7.49 -9.51
CA ARG A 354 -0.11 -8.82 -10.13
C ARG A 354 -1.54 -9.32 -10.28
N ARG A 355 -2.32 -9.26 -9.19
CA ARG A 355 -3.72 -9.67 -9.21
C ARG A 355 -4.51 -8.92 -10.28
N ARG A 356 -4.36 -7.59 -10.30
CA ARG A 356 -5.10 -6.73 -11.23
C ARG A 356 -4.65 -6.93 -12.66
N LEU A 357 -3.37 -7.19 -12.90
CA LEU A 357 -2.85 -7.49 -14.23
C LEU A 357 -3.41 -8.83 -14.76
N PHE A 358 -3.36 -9.90 -13.96
CA PHE A 358 -3.99 -11.19 -14.31
C PHE A 358 -5.49 -11.04 -14.60
N GLU A 359 -6.22 -10.38 -13.70
CA GLU A 359 -7.67 -10.20 -13.82
C GLU A 359 -8.04 -9.34 -15.04
N THR A 360 -7.30 -8.28 -15.32
CA THR A 360 -7.56 -7.39 -16.46
C THR A 360 -7.31 -8.13 -17.78
N LEU A 361 -6.12 -8.72 -17.95
CA LEU A 361 -5.78 -9.46 -19.18
C LEU A 361 -6.77 -10.60 -19.42
N SER A 362 -7.13 -11.35 -18.37
CA SER A 362 -8.12 -12.42 -18.48
C SER A 362 -9.52 -11.90 -18.82
N ARG A 363 -9.96 -10.82 -18.18
CA ARG A 363 -11.32 -10.28 -18.38
C ARG A 363 -11.51 -9.69 -19.78
N PHE A 364 -10.46 -9.14 -20.39
CA PHE A 364 -10.48 -8.62 -21.77
C PHE A 364 -10.01 -9.63 -22.83
N GLU A 365 -9.74 -10.88 -22.43
CA GLU A 365 -9.35 -11.97 -23.33
C GLU A 365 -8.01 -11.75 -24.06
N MET A 366 -7.07 -11.08 -23.39
CA MET A 366 -5.71 -10.78 -23.86
C MET A 366 -4.78 -11.93 -23.50
N TRP A 367 -5.06 -13.10 -24.07
CA TRP A 367 -4.42 -14.37 -23.69
C TRP A 367 -2.94 -14.43 -24.07
N ASP A 368 -2.59 -13.87 -25.23
CA ASP A 368 -1.22 -13.85 -25.72
C ASP A 368 -0.36 -12.92 -24.87
N GLU A 369 -0.89 -11.75 -24.51
CA GLU A 369 -0.26 -10.79 -23.62
C GLU A 369 -0.10 -11.38 -22.21
N LEU A 370 -1.13 -12.05 -21.66
CA LEU A 370 -1.03 -12.76 -20.38
C LEU A 370 0.11 -13.78 -20.38
N LEU A 371 0.22 -14.57 -21.45
CA LEU A 371 1.26 -15.58 -21.59
C LEU A 371 2.64 -14.99 -21.89
N ALA A 372 2.72 -13.79 -22.46
CA ALA A 372 3.97 -13.06 -22.59
C ALA A 372 4.43 -12.50 -21.24
N TYR A 373 3.53 -11.81 -20.51
CA TYR A 373 3.82 -11.29 -19.18
C TYR A 373 4.17 -12.41 -18.18
N SER A 374 3.62 -13.62 -18.32
CA SER A 374 3.95 -14.76 -17.44
C SER A 374 5.42 -15.20 -17.51
N GLU A 375 6.12 -14.84 -18.57
CA GLU A 375 7.55 -15.12 -18.80
C GLU A 375 8.46 -13.93 -18.45
N THR A 376 7.91 -12.92 -17.78
CA THR A 376 8.63 -11.71 -17.34
C THR A 376 8.50 -11.53 -15.82
N PRO A 377 9.28 -10.63 -15.19
CA PRO A 377 9.14 -10.36 -13.76
C PRO A 377 7.74 -9.86 -13.32
N TYR A 378 6.91 -9.36 -14.24
CA TYR A 378 5.54 -8.91 -13.96
C TYR A 378 4.67 -10.05 -13.41
N LEU A 379 4.55 -11.15 -14.17
CA LEU A 379 3.70 -12.31 -13.83
C LEU A 379 4.49 -13.62 -13.70
N GLY A 380 5.82 -13.52 -13.57
CA GLY A 380 6.74 -14.64 -13.39
C GLY A 380 6.52 -15.44 -12.12
N HIS A 381 7.29 -16.52 -11.98
CA HIS A 381 7.25 -17.41 -10.82
C HIS A 381 7.54 -16.66 -9.51
N VAL A 382 6.84 -17.06 -8.45
CA VAL A 382 7.08 -16.58 -7.08
C VAL A 382 6.96 -17.74 -6.10
N GLU A 383 7.74 -17.73 -5.03
CA GLU A 383 7.72 -18.77 -3.99
C GLU A 383 6.46 -18.74 -3.12
N ASN A 384 5.77 -17.59 -3.05
CA ASN A 384 4.54 -17.46 -2.29
C ASN A 384 3.42 -18.33 -2.90
N LEU A 385 2.99 -19.36 -2.17
CA LEU A 385 2.08 -20.38 -2.68
C LEU A 385 0.76 -19.81 -3.23
N PRO A 386 0.00 -18.96 -2.50
CA PRO A 386 -1.22 -18.36 -3.04
C PRO A 386 -1.01 -17.64 -4.38
N GLU A 387 0.07 -16.87 -4.51
CA GLU A 387 0.39 -16.13 -5.72
C GLU A 387 0.85 -17.06 -6.86
N GLN A 388 1.55 -18.15 -6.54
CA GLN A 388 1.94 -19.16 -7.52
C GLN A 388 0.75 -19.97 -8.03
N VAL A 389 -0.19 -20.36 -7.15
CA VAL A 389 -1.44 -21.03 -7.56
C VAL A 389 -2.26 -20.11 -8.46
N GLN A 390 -2.35 -18.82 -8.12
CA GLN A 390 -3.00 -17.84 -8.96
C GLN A 390 -2.34 -17.77 -10.36
N ARG A 391 -1.01 -17.71 -10.42
CA ARG A 391 -0.26 -17.71 -11.69
C ARG A 391 -0.59 -18.95 -12.52
N LEU A 392 -0.43 -20.15 -11.96
CA LEU A 392 -0.66 -21.41 -12.68
C LEU A 392 -2.09 -21.50 -13.22
N ARG A 393 -3.07 -21.05 -12.42
CA ARG A 393 -4.48 -20.98 -12.83
C ARG A 393 -4.69 -20.05 -14.03
N PHE A 394 -4.23 -18.81 -13.97
CA PHE A 394 -4.43 -17.86 -15.07
C PHE A 394 -3.63 -18.21 -16.33
N VAL A 395 -2.40 -18.71 -16.18
CA VAL A 395 -1.58 -19.20 -17.31
C VAL A 395 -2.24 -20.42 -17.96
N GLY A 396 -2.70 -21.38 -17.16
CA GLY A 396 -3.39 -22.56 -17.68
C GLY A 396 -4.67 -22.20 -18.41
N ARG A 397 -5.48 -21.28 -17.85
CA ARG A 397 -6.66 -20.71 -18.49
C ARG A 397 -6.31 -20.10 -19.85
N ALA A 398 -5.34 -19.19 -19.89
CA ALA A 398 -4.92 -18.54 -21.13
C ALA A 398 -4.42 -19.55 -22.17
N CYS A 399 -3.71 -20.61 -21.76
CA CYS A 399 -3.29 -21.69 -22.65
C CYS A 399 -4.47 -22.41 -23.29
N PHE A 400 -5.48 -22.80 -22.50
CA PHE A 400 -6.67 -23.46 -23.05
C PHE A 400 -7.52 -22.52 -23.91
N GLN A 401 -7.59 -21.23 -23.59
CA GLN A 401 -8.30 -20.23 -24.39
C GLN A 401 -7.59 -19.84 -25.69
N SER A 402 -6.31 -20.18 -25.84
CA SER A 402 -5.50 -19.91 -27.04
C SER A 402 -5.01 -21.19 -27.73
N ASP A 403 -5.71 -22.31 -27.53
CA ASP A 403 -5.42 -23.63 -28.13
C ASP A 403 -4.01 -24.19 -27.87
N ARG A 404 -3.33 -23.73 -26.82
CA ARG A 404 -2.02 -24.22 -26.35
C ARG A 404 -2.18 -25.36 -25.34
N ILE A 405 -2.89 -26.41 -25.73
CA ILE A 405 -3.41 -27.46 -24.84
C ILE A 405 -2.32 -28.10 -23.96
N SER A 406 -1.19 -28.51 -24.56
CA SER A 406 -0.10 -29.17 -23.83
C SER A 406 0.49 -28.31 -22.72
N ARG A 407 0.67 -27.00 -22.96
CA ARG A 407 1.16 -26.05 -21.95
C ARG A 407 0.14 -25.83 -20.82
N GLY A 408 -1.15 -25.93 -21.13
CA GLY A 408 -2.23 -25.93 -20.13
C GLY A 408 -2.20 -27.18 -19.26
N GLU A 409 -2.02 -28.35 -19.86
CA GLU A 409 -1.86 -29.64 -19.15
C GLU A 409 -0.65 -29.66 -18.23
N GLU A 410 0.46 -29.03 -18.63
CA GLU A 410 1.63 -28.84 -17.77
C GLU A 410 1.30 -28.05 -16.49
N GLN A 411 0.42 -27.05 -16.56
CA GLN A 411 0.00 -26.28 -15.38
C GLN A 411 -0.86 -27.13 -14.44
N ILE A 412 -1.75 -27.96 -14.98
CA ILE A 412 -2.54 -28.93 -14.19
C ILE A 412 -1.60 -29.90 -13.48
N ALA A 413 -0.65 -30.51 -14.20
CA ALA A 413 0.31 -31.42 -13.61
C ALA A 413 1.15 -30.76 -12.50
N HIS A 414 1.46 -29.45 -12.64
CA HIS A 414 2.13 -28.69 -11.59
C HIS A 414 1.25 -28.55 -10.35
N LEU A 415 0.00 -28.10 -10.52
CA LEU A 415 -0.95 -27.96 -9.41
C LEU A 415 -1.22 -29.30 -8.71
N GLU A 416 -1.29 -30.41 -9.44
CA GLU A 416 -1.44 -31.77 -8.87
C GLU A 416 -0.24 -32.15 -8.00
N ARG A 417 1.00 -31.84 -8.43
CA ARG A 417 2.19 -32.05 -7.60
C ARG A 417 2.18 -31.17 -6.35
N MET A 418 1.77 -29.91 -6.47
CA MET A 418 1.64 -29.01 -5.31
C MET A 418 0.58 -29.51 -4.32
N LEU A 419 -0.55 -30.01 -4.82
CA LEU A 419 -1.61 -30.58 -4.00
C LEU A 419 -1.10 -31.80 -3.24
N ALA A 420 -0.44 -32.73 -3.93
CA ALA A 420 0.12 -33.94 -3.34
C ALA A 420 1.17 -33.62 -2.25
N ASP A 421 2.10 -32.68 -2.49
CA ASP A 421 3.07 -32.23 -1.47
C ASP A 421 2.36 -31.65 -0.24
N ARG A 422 1.35 -30.79 -0.44
CA ARG A 422 0.61 -30.17 0.67
C ARG A 422 -0.21 -31.17 1.47
N GLU A 423 -0.81 -32.15 0.80
CA GLU A 423 -1.53 -33.24 1.46
C GLU A 423 -0.57 -34.16 2.24
N SER A 424 0.60 -34.50 1.67
CA SER A 424 1.64 -35.28 2.36
C SER A 424 2.08 -34.58 3.64
N ARG A 425 2.45 -33.29 3.57
CA ARG A 425 2.88 -32.52 4.75
C ARG A 425 1.78 -32.39 5.82
N ARG A 426 0.53 -32.24 5.39
CA ARG A 426 -0.62 -32.24 6.30
C ARG A 426 -0.73 -33.57 7.03
N ASP A 427 -0.62 -34.67 6.30
CA ASP A 427 -0.79 -36.00 6.88
C ASP A 427 0.40 -36.37 7.78
N GLU A 428 1.62 -36.02 7.40
CA GLU A 428 2.82 -36.09 8.28
C GLU A 428 2.64 -35.29 9.58
N ALA A 429 2.11 -34.07 9.50
CA ALA A 429 1.85 -33.25 10.69
C ALA A 429 0.80 -33.89 11.62
N VAL A 430 -0.22 -34.52 11.06
CA VAL A 430 -1.27 -35.23 11.81
C VAL A 430 -0.74 -36.53 12.42
N GLU A 431 0.05 -37.28 11.67
CA GLU A 431 0.71 -38.51 12.13
C GLU A 431 1.68 -38.22 13.25
N LYS A 432 2.46 -37.13 13.15
CA LYS A 432 3.35 -36.68 14.23
C LYS A 432 2.58 -36.41 15.53
N VAL A 433 1.45 -35.71 15.45
CA VAL A 433 0.58 -35.50 16.63
C VAL A 433 0.07 -36.81 17.21
N ALA A 434 -0.26 -37.80 16.36
CA ALA A 434 -0.69 -39.10 16.84
C ALA A 434 0.44 -39.90 17.51
N ALA A 435 1.65 -39.84 16.95
CA ALA A 435 2.82 -40.55 17.44
C ALA A 435 3.36 -39.96 18.76
N GLU A 436 3.21 -38.65 18.96
CA GLU A 436 3.67 -37.92 20.16
C GLU A 436 2.57 -37.79 21.23
N ALA A 437 1.39 -38.37 21.02
CA ALA A 437 0.28 -38.28 21.96
C ALA A 437 0.53 -39.10 23.24
N ASP A 438 0.22 -38.51 24.39
CA ASP A 438 0.22 -39.20 25.68
C ASP A 438 -0.80 -40.36 25.67
N GLU A 439 -0.43 -41.52 26.22
CA GLU A 439 -1.30 -42.70 26.32
C GLU A 439 -2.57 -42.41 27.16
N GLU A 440 -2.52 -41.44 28.07
CA GLU A 440 -3.67 -41.00 28.87
C GLU A 440 -4.57 -39.98 28.15
N LEU A 441 -4.19 -39.50 26.95
CA LEU A 441 -4.95 -38.50 26.21
C LEU A 441 -6.29 -39.08 25.71
N SER A 442 -7.38 -38.35 25.96
CA SER A 442 -8.70 -38.77 25.49
C SER A 442 -8.76 -38.78 23.95
N ALA A 443 -9.51 -39.72 23.38
CA ALA A 443 -9.71 -39.78 21.92
C ALA A 443 -10.31 -38.47 21.35
N GLY A 444 -11.12 -37.77 22.14
CA GLY A 444 -11.67 -36.47 21.75
C GLY A 444 -10.63 -35.37 21.69
N ASP A 445 -9.66 -35.36 22.60
CA ASP A 445 -8.59 -34.35 22.63
C ASP A 445 -7.49 -34.66 21.62
N LEU A 446 -7.19 -35.95 21.37
CA LEU A 446 -6.35 -36.36 20.25
C LEU A 446 -6.93 -35.87 18.92
N LYS A 447 -8.23 -36.07 18.68
CA LYS A 447 -8.89 -35.57 17.47
C LYS A 447 -8.77 -34.06 17.33
N LYS A 448 -9.00 -33.28 18.40
CA LYS A 448 -8.81 -31.82 18.36
C LYS A 448 -7.38 -31.42 18.04
N ALA A 449 -6.39 -32.13 18.58
CA ALA A 449 -4.98 -31.88 18.29
C ALA A 449 -4.65 -32.16 16.82
N GLN A 450 -5.15 -33.27 16.27
CA GLN A 450 -5.04 -33.60 14.85
C GLN A 450 -5.74 -32.57 13.96
N ASP A 451 -6.95 -32.13 14.32
CA ASP A 451 -7.68 -31.08 13.59
C ASP A 451 -6.90 -29.75 13.58
N ARG A 452 -6.25 -29.40 14.70
CA ARG A 452 -5.34 -28.25 14.77
C ARG A 452 -4.12 -28.42 13.87
N ALA A 453 -3.57 -29.63 13.76
CA ALA A 453 -2.46 -29.92 12.84
C ALA A 453 -2.88 -29.84 11.35
N ARG A 454 -4.14 -30.13 11.01
CA ARG A 454 -4.67 -29.96 9.64
C ARG A 454 -4.93 -28.52 9.24
N GLN A 455 -5.24 -27.67 10.22
CA GLN A 455 -5.73 -26.31 9.97
C GLN A 455 -4.78 -25.42 9.14
N PRO A 456 -3.44 -25.44 9.34
CA PRO A 456 -2.50 -24.66 8.53
C PRO A 456 -2.54 -24.98 7.02
N PHE A 457 -2.90 -26.20 6.63
CA PHE A 457 -2.87 -26.67 5.24
C PHE A 457 -4.20 -26.52 4.50
N SER A 458 -5.29 -26.31 5.25
CA SER A 458 -6.66 -26.40 4.71
C SER A 458 -6.94 -25.35 3.63
N SER A 459 -6.43 -24.12 3.83
CA SER A 459 -6.58 -23.02 2.86
C SER A 459 -5.81 -23.31 1.57
N ASP A 460 -4.58 -23.81 1.67
CA ASP A 460 -3.72 -24.12 0.52
C ASP A 460 -4.36 -25.21 -0.34
N ILE A 461 -4.73 -26.34 0.28
CA ILE A 461 -5.36 -27.49 -0.40
C ILE A 461 -6.64 -27.07 -1.11
N THR A 462 -7.50 -26.29 -0.44
CA THR A 462 -8.73 -25.78 -1.03
C THR A 462 -8.45 -24.86 -2.22
N THR A 463 -7.43 -23.98 -2.10
CA THR A 463 -7.06 -23.03 -3.16
C THR A 463 -6.51 -23.75 -4.38
N ILE A 464 -5.65 -24.74 -4.19
CA ILE A 464 -5.09 -25.57 -5.27
C ILE A 464 -6.20 -26.40 -5.95
N GLY A 465 -7.08 -27.03 -5.16
CA GLY A 465 -8.20 -27.81 -5.68
C GLY A 465 -9.13 -26.99 -6.58
N LYS A 466 -9.48 -25.77 -6.16
CA LYS A 466 -10.30 -24.85 -6.97
C LYS A 466 -9.63 -24.44 -8.28
N ALA A 467 -8.31 -24.27 -8.28
CA ALA A 467 -7.57 -23.98 -9.50
C ALA A 467 -7.56 -25.19 -10.45
N LEU A 468 -7.41 -26.41 -9.93
CA LEU A 468 -7.49 -27.64 -10.72
C LEU A 468 -8.88 -27.84 -11.33
N ASP A 469 -9.94 -27.64 -10.55
CA ASP A 469 -11.32 -27.75 -11.04
C ASP A 469 -11.57 -26.77 -12.19
N GLU A 470 -11.09 -25.53 -12.08
CA GLU A 470 -11.19 -24.55 -13.17
C GLU A 470 -10.47 -25.02 -14.45
N LEU A 471 -9.21 -25.42 -14.34
CA LEU A 471 -8.42 -25.83 -15.49
C LEU A 471 -8.98 -27.09 -16.16
N ARG A 472 -9.45 -28.07 -15.38
CA ARG A 472 -10.15 -29.25 -15.90
C ARG A 472 -11.48 -28.88 -16.54
N GLY A 473 -12.17 -27.87 -16.02
CA GLY A 473 -13.35 -27.30 -16.67
C GLY A 473 -13.05 -26.76 -18.07
N HIS A 474 -11.93 -26.04 -18.24
CA HIS A 474 -11.48 -25.59 -19.55
C HIS A 474 -11.14 -26.75 -20.50
N GLN A 475 -10.50 -27.82 -20.00
CA GLN A 475 -10.28 -29.04 -20.79
C GLN A 475 -11.59 -29.70 -21.23
N ALA A 476 -12.60 -29.76 -20.35
CA ALA A 476 -13.90 -30.32 -20.68
C ALA A 476 -14.62 -29.51 -21.77
N VAL A 477 -14.51 -28.18 -21.77
CA VAL A 477 -15.01 -27.33 -22.86
C VAL A 477 -14.36 -27.72 -24.20
N LEU A 478 -13.03 -27.86 -24.23
CA LEU A 478 -12.30 -28.25 -25.45
C LEU A 478 -12.66 -29.67 -25.92
N ALA A 479 -13.01 -30.56 -25.00
CA ALA A 479 -13.50 -31.91 -25.30
C ALA A 479 -14.96 -31.95 -25.78
N GLY A 480 -15.67 -30.81 -25.76
CA GLY A 480 -17.09 -30.73 -26.10
C GLY A 480 -18.03 -31.23 -25.00
N ASP A 481 -17.54 -31.42 -23.77
CA ASP A 481 -18.33 -31.85 -22.62
C ASP A 481 -18.74 -30.65 -21.76
N ALA A 482 -19.79 -29.97 -22.22
CA ALA A 482 -20.29 -28.76 -21.58
C ALA A 482 -20.87 -29.00 -20.18
N GLU A 483 -21.45 -30.18 -19.92
CA GLU A 483 -22.04 -30.52 -18.63
C GLU A 483 -20.93 -30.69 -17.57
N ALA A 484 -19.89 -31.47 -17.89
CA ALA A 484 -18.74 -31.64 -17.01
C ALA A 484 -18.01 -30.31 -16.78
N ALA A 485 -17.87 -29.49 -17.81
CA ALA A 485 -17.26 -28.17 -17.69
C ALA A 485 -17.99 -27.27 -16.69
N LEU A 486 -19.32 -27.18 -16.80
CA LEU A 486 -20.13 -26.32 -15.92
C LEU A 486 -20.14 -26.79 -14.47
N ASP A 487 -20.15 -28.10 -14.22
CA ASP A 487 -20.02 -28.66 -12.86
C ASP A 487 -18.66 -28.31 -12.23
N LEU A 488 -17.57 -28.47 -12.99
CA LEU A 488 -16.22 -28.14 -12.56
C LEU A 488 -16.05 -26.63 -12.28
N PHE A 489 -16.55 -25.76 -13.16
CA PHE A 489 -16.54 -24.32 -12.93
C PHE A 489 -17.36 -23.93 -11.69
N GLY A 490 -18.48 -24.60 -11.44
CA GLY A 490 -19.30 -24.43 -10.23
C GLY A 490 -18.53 -24.77 -8.95
N LYS A 491 -17.72 -25.83 -8.96
CA LYS A 491 -16.88 -26.24 -7.82
C LYS A 491 -15.72 -25.26 -7.56
N SER A 492 -15.11 -24.76 -8.63
CA SER A 492 -14.05 -23.75 -8.53
C SER A 492 -14.57 -22.43 -7.92
N GLY A 493 -15.71 -21.94 -8.42
CA GLY A 493 -16.35 -20.70 -7.98
C GLY A 493 -15.60 -19.41 -8.34
N GLY A 494 -14.53 -19.51 -9.15
CA GLY A 494 -13.65 -18.40 -9.54
C GLY A 494 -13.74 -17.96 -11.00
N VAL A 495 -14.66 -18.53 -11.78
CA VAL A 495 -14.79 -18.28 -13.22
C VAL A 495 -15.72 -17.11 -13.51
N GLU A 496 -15.28 -16.18 -14.34
CA GLU A 496 -16.00 -14.98 -14.74
C GLU A 496 -17.30 -15.34 -15.46
N ALA A 497 -18.38 -14.62 -15.13
CA ALA A 497 -19.69 -14.92 -15.67
C ALA A 497 -19.76 -14.73 -17.19
N GLU A 498 -19.01 -13.76 -17.73
CA GLU A 498 -18.91 -13.50 -19.16
C GLU A 498 -18.31 -14.69 -19.92
N PHE A 499 -17.37 -15.39 -19.30
CA PHE A 499 -16.82 -16.63 -19.85
C PHE A 499 -17.85 -17.76 -19.84
N LEU A 500 -18.55 -17.96 -18.72
CA LEU A 500 -19.58 -19.00 -18.60
C LEU A 500 -20.72 -18.79 -19.61
N VAL A 501 -21.14 -17.54 -19.84
CA VAL A 501 -22.15 -17.20 -20.86
C VAL A 501 -21.71 -17.68 -22.25
N ARG A 502 -20.44 -17.49 -22.61
CA ARG A 502 -19.91 -17.94 -23.90
C ARG A 502 -19.82 -19.46 -24.00
N ALA A 503 -19.35 -20.12 -22.94
CA ALA A 503 -19.28 -21.58 -22.89
C ALA A 503 -20.69 -22.20 -23.04
N GLU A 504 -21.69 -21.67 -22.34
CA GLU A 504 -23.09 -22.08 -22.47
C GLU A 504 -23.64 -21.81 -23.88
N SER A 505 -23.32 -20.66 -24.47
CA SER A 505 -23.73 -20.31 -25.84
C SER A 505 -23.14 -21.26 -26.88
N ALA A 506 -21.84 -21.56 -26.79
CA ALA A 506 -21.14 -22.49 -27.67
C ALA A 506 -21.68 -23.93 -27.54
N ALA A 507 -22.13 -24.31 -26.35
CA ALA A 507 -22.78 -25.59 -26.07
C ALA A 507 -24.26 -25.66 -26.54
N GLY A 508 -24.79 -24.60 -27.15
CA GLY A 508 -26.19 -24.51 -27.57
C GLY A 508 -27.19 -24.30 -26.41
N MET A 509 -26.72 -24.05 -25.19
CA MET A 509 -27.54 -23.79 -24.00
C MET A 509 -28.03 -22.33 -23.95
N THR A 510 -28.64 -21.88 -25.04
CA THR A 510 -28.97 -20.46 -25.29
C THR A 510 -29.75 -19.80 -24.15
N GLU A 511 -30.80 -20.44 -23.65
CA GLU A 511 -31.62 -19.88 -22.56
C GLU A 511 -30.84 -19.73 -21.24
N ALA A 512 -29.96 -20.69 -20.93
CA ALA A 512 -29.11 -20.61 -19.74
C ALA A 512 -28.09 -19.47 -19.86
N ALA A 513 -27.45 -19.35 -21.03
CA ALA A 513 -26.50 -18.28 -21.33
C ALA A 513 -27.14 -16.89 -21.19
N LEU A 514 -28.31 -16.68 -21.82
CA LEU A 514 -29.01 -15.40 -21.76
C LEU A 514 -29.50 -15.09 -20.34
N LYS A 515 -29.97 -16.09 -19.59
CA LYS A 515 -30.34 -15.91 -18.18
C LYS A 515 -29.14 -15.46 -17.35
N ARG A 516 -28.00 -16.14 -17.49
CA ARG A 516 -26.76 -15.80 -16.77
C ARG A 516 -26.26 -14.41 -17.14
N ALA A 517 -26.26 -14.06 -18.43
CA ALA A 517 -25.83 -12.76 -18.91
C ALA A 517 -26.68 -11.62 -18.32
N ARG A 518 -28.01 -11.76 -18.33
CA ARG A 518 -28.94 -10.78 -17.73
C ARG A 518 -28.75 -10.68 -16.22
N GLU A 519 -28.56 -11.80 -15.53
CA GLU A 519 -28.25 -11.81 -14.09
C GLU A 519 -26.91 -11.14 -13.78
N ASN A 520 -25.91 -11.31 -14.64
CA ASN A 520 -24.60 -10.67 -14.50
C ASN A 520 -24.73 -9.15 -14.64
N VAL A 521 -25.39 -8.66 -15.69
CA VAL A 521 -25.66 -7.22 -15.88
C VAL A 521 -26.42 -6.62 -14.69
N LYS A 522 -27.38 -7.35 -14.12
CA LYS A 522 -28.11 -6.90 -12.92
C LYS A 522 -27.22 -6.80 -11.68
N LYS A 523 -26.24 -7.69 -11.51
CA LYS A 523 -25.28 -7.61 -10.38
C LYS A 523 -24.23 -6.52 -10.61
N HIS A 524 -23.94 -6.22 -11.87
CA HIS A 524 -22.88 -5.34 -12.33
C HIS A 524 -23.44 -4.16 -13.14
N GLU A 525 -24.44 -3.48 -12.57
CA GLU A 525 -25.10 -2.35 -13.22
C GLU A 525 -24.10 -1.29 -13.66
N ARG A 526 -24.23 -0.83 -14.91
CA ARG A 526 -23.37 0.17 -15.56
C ARG A 526 -21.89 -0.21 -15.67
N GLU A 527 -21.55 -1.50 -15.65
CA GLU A 527 -20.23 -1.97 -16.08
C GLU A 527 -20.25 -2.32 -17.57
N ALA A 528 -19.22 -1.89 -18.31
CA ALA A 528 -19.11 -2.07 -19.75
C ALA A 528 -18.98 -3.54 -20.16
N VAL A 529 -18.12 -4.31 -19.48
CA VAL A 529 -17.81 -5.70 -19.85
C VAL A 529 -19.01 -6.65 -19.71
N PRO A 530 -19.75 -6.68 -18.57
CA PRO A 530 -20.96 -7.48 -18.44
C PRO A 530 -22.03 -7.14 -19.49
N LEU A 531 -22.20 -5.86 -19.79
CA LEU A 531 -23.20 -5.39 -20.76
C LEU A 531 -22.79 -5.74 -22.20
N ALA A 532 -21.51 -5.61 -22.54
CA ALA A 532 -20.96 -6.07 -23.81
C ALA A 532 -21.18 -7.58 -24.01
N ALA A 533 -20.92 -8.39 -22.98
CA ALA A 533 -21.15 -9.83 -23.02
C ALA A 533 -22.64 -10.18 -23.22
N LEU A 534 -23.57 -9.42 -22.61
CA LEU A 534 -25.01 -9.60 -22.86
C LEU A 534 -25.39 -9.26 -24.30
N VAL A 535 -24.89 -8.14 -24.84
CA VAL A 535 -25.17 -7.74 -26.22
C VAL A 535 -24.68 -8.80 -27.20
N ASP A 536 -23.46 -9.30 -27.02
CA ASP A 536 -22.87 -10.38 -27.84
C ASP A 536 -23.70 -11.67 -27.77
N ALA A 537 -24.10 -12.08 -26.56
CA ALA A 537 -24.93 -13.26 -26.36
C ALA A 537 -26.32 -13.14 -27.00
N LEU A 538 -27.00 -11.99 -26.85
CA LEU A 538 -28.29 -11.71 -27.50
C LEU A 538 -28.18 -11.73 -29.02
N TRP A 539 -27.12 -11.10 -29.54
CA TRP A 539 -26.84 -11.06 -30.97
C TRP A 539 -26.60 -12.47 -31.52
N THR A 540 -25.78 -13.27 -30.85
CA THR A 540 -25.49 -14.66 -31.22
C THR A 540 -26.74 -15.54 -31.17
N ALA A 541 -27.61 -15.34 -30.16
CA ALA A 541 -28.89 -16.04 -30.02
C ALA A 541 -29.97 -15.61 -31.03
N GLY A 542 -29.71 -14.58 -31.85
CA GLY A 542 -30.68 -14.06 -32.82
C GLY A 542 -31.75 -13.14 -32.22
N VAL A 543 -31.60 -12.72 -30.96
CA VAL A 543 -32.50 -11.77 -30.27
C VAL A 543 -32.11 -10.34 -30.63
N ARG A 544 -32.31 -9.97 -31.91
CA ARG A 544 -31.72 -8.76 -32.53
C ARG A 544 -32.22 -7.44 -31.92
N GLU A 545 -33.51 -7.32 -31.63
CA GLU A 545 -34.09 -6.08 -31.10
C GLU A 545 -33.53 -5.76 -29.71
N GLU A 546 -33.57 -6.73 -28.78
CA GLU A 546 -33.00 -6.56 -27.44
C GLU A 546 -31.49 -6.27 -27.50
N ALA A 547 -30.75 -6.94 -28.39
CA ALA A 547 -29.32 -6.66 -28.59
C ALA A 547 -29.06 -5.20 -28.99
N ARG A 548 -29.84 -4.65 -29.92
CA ARG A 548 -29.74 -3.24 -30.34
C ARG A 548 -30.09 -2.28 -29.21
N GLU A 549 -31.13 -2.57 -28.43
CA GLU A 549 -31.53 -1.77 -27.27
C GLU A 549 -30.43 -1.74 -26.20
N GLN A 550 -29.90 -2.90 -25.83
CA GLN A 550 -28.81 -3.00 -24.84
C GLN A 550 -27.52 -2.36 -25.38
N PHE A 551 -27.24 -2.47 -26.68
CA PHE A 551 -26.11 -1.80 -27.30
C PHE A 551 -26.22 -0.27 -27.17
N GLN A 552 -27.40 0.32 -27.39
CA GLN A 552 -27.59 1.76 -27.16
C GLN A 552 -27.32 2.18 -25.71
N VAL A 553 -27.56 1.31 -24.72
CA VAL A 553 -27.16 1.55 -23.32
C VAL A 553 -25.64 1.43 -23.15
N LEU A 554 -25.02 0.45 -23.81
CA LEU A 554 -23.59 0.22 -23.78
C LEU A 554 -22.81 1.43 -24.31
N ARG A 555 -23.26 2.06 -25.40
CA ARG A 555 -22.60 3.26 -25.99
C ARG A 555 -22.32 4.34 -24.96
N ARG A 556 -23.25 4.56 -24.02
CA ARG A 556 -23.11 5.52 -22.90
C ARG A 556 -22.31 4.97 -21.71
N THR A 557 -22.39 3.67 -21.48
CA THR A 557 -21.73 2.99 -20.34
C THR A 557 -20.23 2.78 -20.60
N ALA A 558 -19.86 2.53 -21.86
CA ALA A 558 -18.52 2.26 -22.33
C ALA A 558 -17.92 3.49 -23.05
N ARG A 559 -18.28 4.69 -22.61
CA ARG A 559 -17.96 5.94 -23.33
C ARG A 559 -16.46 6.19 -23.52
N SER A 560 -15.65 5.60 -22.65
CA SER A 560 -14.19 5.68 -22.66
C SER A 560 -13.53 4.32 -22.90
N ALA A 561 -14.28 3.29 -23.30
CA ALA A 561 -13.75 1.94 -23.44
C ALA A 561 -12.81 1.79 -24.64
N ASP A 562 -11.87 0.85 -24.54
CA ASP A 562 -10.98 0.46 -25.63
C ASP A 562 -11.73 -0.43 -26.63
N LEU A 563 -11.96 0.11 -27.83
CA LEU A 563 -12.79 -0.52 -28.86
C LEU A 563 -12.11 -1.68 -29.60
N ASP A 564 -10.79 -1.77 -29.50
CA ASP A 564 -9.93 -2.79 -30.10
C ASP A 564 -9.79 -4.05 -29.23
N THR A 565 -10.34 -4.05 -28.02
CA THR A 565 -10.42 -5.28 -27.21
C THR A 565 -11.35 -6.31 -27.84
N LYS A 566 -11.02 -7.61 -27.71
CA LYS A 566 -11.80 -8.71 -28.32
C LYS A 566 -13.28 -8.68 -27.98
N ILE A 567 -13.61 -8.28 -26.74
CA ILE A 567 -14.99 -8.17 -26.27
C ILE A 567 -15.75 -7.07 -27.03
N MET A 568 -15.12 -5.93 -27.27
CA MET A 568 -15.74 -4.80 -28.00
C MET A 568 -15.77 -5.06 -29.50
N GLU A 569 -14.75 -5.69 -30.08
CA GLU A 569 -14.69 -6.05 -31.50
C GLU A 569 -15.89 -6.91 -31.96
N ARG A 570 -16.35 -7.83 -31.09
CA ARG A 570 -17.51 -8.71 -31.37
C ARG A 570 -18.82 -7.94 -31.58
N LEU A 571 -18.90 -6.70 -31.10
CA LEU A 571 -20.11 -5.90 -31.18
C LEU A 571 -20.23 -5.13 -32.50
N ARG A 572 -19.20 -5.16 -33.35
CA ARG A 572 -19.20 -4.48 -34.65
C ARG A 572 -20.43 -4.79 -35.51
N PRO A 573 -20.90 -6.05 -35.65
CA PRO A 573 -22.12 -6.33 -36.42
C PRO A 573 -23.39 -5.67 -35.83
N VAL A 574 -23.44 -5.44 -34.51
CA VAL A 574 -24.56 -4.75 -33.86
C VAL A 574 -24.53 -3.26 -34.21
N ALA A 575 -23.34 -2.64 -34.16
CA ALA A 575 -23.13 -1.25 -34.56
C ALA A 575 -23.47 -1.01 -36.04
N GLU A 576 -22.97 -1.88 -36.94
CA GLU A 576 -23.28 -1.85 -38.37
C GLU A 576 -24.79 -1.97 -38.63
N SER A 577 -25.49 -2.78 -37.84
CA SER A 577 -26.95 -2.93 -37.96
C SER A 577 -27.73 -1.66 -37.62
N LEU A 578 -27.10 -0.73 -36.90
CA LEU A 578 -27.61 0.59 -36.52
C LEU A 578 -27.03 1.72 -37.39
N GLU A 579 -26.31 1.38 -38.47
CA GLU A 579 -25.68 2.34 -39.39
C GLU A 579 -24.64 3.25 -38.69
N ILE A 580 -23.97 2.72 -37.66
CA ILE A 580 -22.90 3.42 -36.94
C ILE A 580 -21.55 2.92 -37.44
N GLU A 581 -20.77 3.82 -38.07
CA GLU A 581 -19.40 3.54 -38.53
C GLU A 581 -18.37 4.14 -37.57
N GLY A 582 -17.30 3.39 -37.28
CA GLY A 582 -16.19 3.86 -36.45
C GLY A 582 -16.48 3.86 -34.95
N ASP A 583 -16.23 4.99 -34.29
CA ASP A 583 -16.41 5.13 -32.85
C ASP A 583 -17.89 5.21 -32.48
N TRP A 584 -18.40 4.16 -31.86
CA TRP A 584 -19.80 4.07 -31.44
C TRP A 584 -20.05 4.63 -30.04
N ARG A 585 -19.04 5.06 -29.29
CA ARG A 585 -19.16 5.54 -27.90
C ARG A 585 -19.88 6.89 -27.83
N GLU A 586 -20.60 7.14 -26.73
CA GLU A 586 -21.36 8.39 -26.54
C GLU A 586 -21.37 8.84 -25.07
N GLY A 587 -21.62 10.13 -24.83
CA GLY A 587 -22.03 10.66 -23.53
C GLY A 587 -21.02 11.60 -22.87
N GLU A 588 -21.53 12.54 -22.08
CA GLU A 588 -20.75 13.59 -21.40
C GLU A 588 -20.61 13.33 -19.89
N PRO A 589 -19.56 13.85 -19.23
CA PRO A 589 -19.46 13.84 -17.77
C PRO A 589 -20.68 14.47 -17.10
N ALA A 590 -21.02 13.98 -15.90
CA ALA A 590 -22.08 14.58 -15.12
C ALA A 590 -21.69 16.00 -14.66
N GLY A 591 -22.65 16.93 -14.63
CA GLY A 591 -22.40 18.34 -14.29
C GLY A 591 -22.29 18.65 -12.79
N ASP A 592 -22.45 17.67 -11.91
CA ASP A 592 -22.50 17.80 -10.44
C ASP A 592 -21.21 17.29 -9.75
N VAL A 593 -20.07 17.35 -10.46
CA VAL A 593 -18.80 16.73 -10.06
C VAL A 593 -17.78 17.70 -9.47
N GLY A 594 -18.15 18.96 -9.34
CA GLY A 594 -17.25 20.05 -8.93
C GLY A 594 -16.18 20.35 -9.98
N ASP A 595 -15.16 21.10 -9.56
CA ASP A 595 -14.07 21.48 -10.45
C ASP A 595 -13.13 20.30 -10.71
N ARG A 596 -12.94 19.96 -11.99
CA ARG A 596 -12.01 18.90 -12.43
C ARG A 596 -10.83 19.55 -13.17
N PRO A 597 -9.70 19.84 -12.50
CA PRO A 597 -8.51 20.29 -13.20
C PRO A 597 -8.01 19.24 -14.20
N ALA A 598 -7.14 19.63 -15.13
CA ALA A 598 -6.48 18.66 -16.00
C ALA A 598 -5.69 17.66 -15.13
N LEU A 599 -5.87 16.36 -15.33
CA LEU A 599 -5.25 15.32 -14.48
C LEU A 599 -3.72 15.45 -14.46
N ASP A 600 -3.09 15.77 -15.59
CA ASP A 600 -1.64 15.97 -15.69
C ASP A 600 -1.12 17.14 -14.83
N SER A 601 -1.98 18.09 -14.45
CA SER A 601 -1.60 19.17 -13.54
C SER A 601 -1.47 18.71 -12.08
N LEU A 602 -2.04 17.55 -11.73
CA LEU A 602 -1.95 16.97 -10.39
C LEU A 602 -0.73 16.06 -10.23
N GLY A 603 -0.21 15.53 -11.33
CA GLY A 603 0.93 14.63 -11.35
C GLY A 603 0.89 13.61 -12.49
N PRO A 604 1.97 12.83 -12.65
CA PRO A 604 2.06 11.81 -13.69
C PRO A 604 1.20 10.59 -13.36
N PHE A 605 0.69 9.93 -14.41
CA PHE A 605 -0.13 8.72 -14.28
C PHE A 605 0.64 7.56 -13.65
N ARG A 606 1.94 7.45 -13.94
CA ARG A 606 2.84 6.42 -13.41
C ARG A 606 3.74 7.01 -12.33
N TRP A 607 4.08 6.20 -11.32
CA TRP A 607 5.26 6.49 -10.51
C TRP A 607 6.52 6.07 -11.28
N ALA A 608 7.58 6.86 -11.17
CA ALA A 608 8.88 6.56 -11.76
C ALA A 608 10.01 6.83 -10.76
N PRO A 609 11.13 6.08 -10.81
CA PRO A 609 12.29 6.34 -9.96
C PRO A 609 12.94 7.68 -10.31
N GLY A 610 13.37 8.42 -9.28
CA GLY A 610 14.05 9.70 -9.43
C GLY A 610 15.58 9.56 -9.61
N PRO A 611 16.26 10.58 -10.17
CA PRO A 611 17.71 10.54 -10.34
C PRO A 611 18.45 10.64 -9.00
N ALA A 612 19.55 9.90 -8.90
CA ALA A 612 20.50 9.99 -7.80
C ALA A 612 21.34 11.28 -7.88
N SER A 613 21.60 11.89 -6.73
CA SER A 613 22.42 13.11 -6.65
C SER A 613 23.90 12.76 -6.93
N PRO A 614 24.61 13.51 -7.81
CA PRO A 614 26.01 13.22 -8.10
C PRO A 614 26.93 13.54 -6.91
N TRP A 615 28.04 12.81 -6.81
CA TRP A 615 29.09 13.02 -5.82
C TRP A 615 30.44 12.52 -6.33
N THR A 616 31.50 13.07 -5.73
CA THR A 616 32.89 12.65 -5.87
C THR A 616 33.51 12.69 -4.47
N LEU A 617 34.00 11.55 -3.98
CA LEU A 617 34.52 11.37 -2.63
C LEU A 617 35.86 10.63 -2.67
N THR A 618 36.66 10.78 -1.61
CA THR A 618 37.98 10.14 -1.50
C THR A 618 37.86 8.76 -0.84
N ASP A 619 38.51 7.75 -1.43
CA ASP A 619 38.61 6.41 -0.86
C ASP A 619 39.79 6.25 0.11
N VAL A 620 39.88 5.06 0.71
CA VAL A 620 40.94 4.68 1.68
C VAL A 620 42.37 4.77 1.14
N ASP A 621 42.55 4.70 -0.18
CA ASP A 621 43.85 4.81 -0.85
C ASP A 621 44.16 6.26 -1.28
N GLY A 622 43.29 7.22 -0.91
CA GLY A 622 43.39 8.62 -1.31
C GLY A 622 42.95 8.90 -2.75
N LYS A 623 42.27 7.95 -3.40
CA LYS A 623 41.79 8.09 -4.78
C LYS A 623 40.35 8.61 -4.82
N GLU A 624 40.07 9.49 -5.77
CA GLU A 624 38.71 9.96 -6.02
C GLU A 624 37.84 8.87 -6.66
N ARG A 625 36.62 8.75 -6.14
CA ARG A 625 35.54 7.90 -6.63
C ARG A 625 34.32 8.75 -6.85
N SER A 626 33.64 8.56 -7.97
CA SER A 626 32.43 9.31 -8.29
C SER A 626 31.27 8.40 -8.60
N LEU A 627 30.04 8.86 -8.36
CA LEU A 627 28.86 8.14 -8.84
C LEU A 627 28.89 7.94 -10.37
N ALA A 628 29.50 8.87 -11.10
CA ALA A 628 29.69 8.79 -12.54
C ALA A 628 30.51 7.57 -12.99
N ASP A 629 31.36 6.99 -12.13
CA ASP A 629 32.15 5.78 -12.41
C ASP A 629 31.27 4.53 -12.56
N TYR A 630 29.98 4.64 -12.21
CA TYR A 630 28.99 3.57 -12.29
C TYR A 630 28.00 3.77 -13.44
N ARG A 631 28.18 4.74 -14.33
CA ARG A 631 27.33 4.85 -15.53
C ARG A 631 27.41 3.58 -16.38
N GLY A 632 26.25 3.06 -16.78
CA GLY A 632 26.12 1.81 -17.52
C GLY A 632 26.23 0.53 -16.67
N ARG A 633 26.41 0.64 -15.33
CA ARG A 633 26.39 -0.52 -14.42
C ARG A 633 25.68 -0.19 -13.09
N PRO A 634 24.74 -1.00 -12.61
CA PRO A 634 24.10 -0.76 -11.33
C PRO A 634 25.09 -0.77 -10.15
N VAL A 635 24.78 0.00 -9.11
CA VAL A 635 25.55 0.07 -7.86
C VAL A 635 24.62 0.12 -6.65
N VAL A 636 24.94 -0.67 -5.63
CA VAL A 636 24.39 -0.51 -4.28
C VAL A 636 25.32 0.38 -3.48
N VAL A 637 24.77 1.45 -2.92
CA VAL A 637 25.47 2.44 -2.08
C VAL A 637 24.99 2.31 -0.64
N ILE A 638 25.90 2.00 0.28
CA ILE A 638 25.63 1.82 1.72
C ILE A 638 26.19 3.02 2.49
N PHE A 639 25.32 3.80 3.12
CA PHE A 639 25.67 4.91 4.00
C PHE A 639 25.75 4.42 5.44
N TYR A 640 26.91 4.59 6.07
CA TYR A 640 27.16 4.12 7.44
C TYR A 640 27.88 5.16 8.30
N LEU A 641 27.67 5.09 9.62
CA LEU A 641 28.02 6.13 10.59
C LEU A 641 29.45 6.01 11.16
N GLY A 642 30.39 5.54 10.33
CA GLY A 642 31.80 5.41 10.70
C GLY A 642 32.16 4.19 11.55
N SER A 643 33.46 4.01 11.83
CA SER A 643 34.01 2.82 12.49
C SER A 643 33.59 2.64 13.95
N GLY A 644 33.06 3.70 14.59
CA GLY A 644 32.56 3.65 15.97
C GLY A 644 31.15 3.05 16.11
N CYS A 645 30.44 2.84 15.01
CA CYS A 645 29.08 2.33 14.98
C CYS A 645 29.08 0.78 14.87
N LEU A 646 28.78 0.07 15.96
CA LEU A 646 28.76 -1.40 15.98
C LEU A 646 27.79 -2.00 14.96
N HIS A 647 26.57 -1.46 14.86
CA HIS A 647 25.57 -1.95 13.91
C HIS A 647 25.95 -1.70 12.44
N CYS A 648 26.69 -0.63 12.17
CA CYS A 648 27.23 -0.36 10.84
C CYS A 648 28.24 -1.42 10.42
N VAL A 649 29.10 -1.85 11.35
CA VAL A 649 30.04 -2.94 11.12
C VAL A 649 29.29 -4.24 10.82
N GLU A 650 28.25 -4.56 11.59
CA GLU A 650 27.41 -5.75 11.35
C GLU A 650 26.78 -5.74 9.95
N GLN A 651 26.30 -4.58 9.49
CA GLN A 651 25.75 -4.43 8.15
C GLN A 651 26.82 -4.67 7.07
N LEU A 652 27.97 -4.02 7.18
CA LEU A 652 29.07 -4.23 6.23
C LEU A 652 29.53 -5.70 6.21
N GLN A 653 29.53 -6.36 7.37
CA GLN A 653 29.86 -7.79 7.50
C GLN A 653 28.84 -8.73 6.87
N SER A 654 27.56 -8.35 6.77
CA SER A 654 26.57 -9.18 6.08
C SER A 654 26.66 -9.05 4.55
N PHE A 655 27.01 -7.87 4.04
CA PHE A 655 27.18 -7.64 2.59
C PHE A 655 28.47 -8.23 2.04
N ALA A 656 29.57 -8.16 2.80
CA ALA A 656 30.89 -8.55 2.34
C ALA A 656 30.97 -9.99 1.75
N PRO A 657 30.40 -11.04 2.38
CA PRO A 657 30.37 -12.40 1.81
C PRO A 657 29.60 -12.54 0.48
N LEU A 658 28.69 -11.61 0.19
CA LEU A 658 27.84 -11.64 -1.01
C LEU A 658 28.38 -10.75 -2.15
N THR A 659 29.50 -10.06 -1.93
CA THR A 659 30.10 -9.16 -2.93
C THR A 659 30.27 -9.81 -4.30
N GLU A 660 30.72 -11.07 -4.35
CA GLU A 660 30.88 -11.77 -5.63
C GLU A 660 29.53 -12.05 -6.30
N LYS A 661 28.50 -12.42 -5.53
CA LYS A 661 27.15 -12.66 -6.10
C LYS A 661 26.53 -11.38 -6.67
N PHE A 662 26.72 -10.24 -6.00
CA PHE A 662 26.32 -8.94 -6.55
C PHE A 662 27.07 -8.65 -7.86
N ARG A 663 28.39 -8.87 -7.87
CA ARG A 663 29.25 -8.67 -9.06
C ARG A 663 28.85 -9.59 -10.22
N GLU A 664 28.57 -10.86 -9.96
CA GLU A 664 28.06 -11.83 -10.94
C GLU A 664 26.71 -11.41 -11.52
N SER A 665 25.89 -10.73 -10.72
CA SER A 665 24.61 -10.12 -11.15
C SER A 665 24.78 -8.75 -11.83
N GLY A 666 26.02 -8.32 -12.08
CA GLY A 666 26.33 -7.03 -12.72
C GLY A 666 26.21 -5.81 -11.80
N ILE A 667 26.01 -6.00 -10.49
CA ILE A 667 25.79 -4.95 -9.50
C ILE A 667 27.08 -4.70 -8.72
N SER A 668 27.53 -3.45 -8.68
CA SER A 668 28.67 -3.05 -7.86
C SER A 668 28.24 -2.75 -6.42
N LEU A 669 29.13 -2.92 -5.44
CA LEU A 669 28.94 -2.45 -4.07
C LEU A 669 29.90 -1.28 -3.78
N LEU A 670 29.45 -0.32 -2.97
CA LEU A 670 30.26 0.77 -2.42
C LEU A 670 29.65 1.23 -1.09
N ALA A 671 30.48 1.65 -0.13
CA ALA A 671 30.01 2.27 1.10
C ALA A 671 30.55 3.69 1.31
N VAL A 672 29.69 4.58 1.81
CA VAL A 672 29.96 5.97 2.14
C VAL A 672 29.94 6.13 3.66
N SER A 673 31.03 6.60 4.22
CA SER A 673 31.24 6.76 5.67
C SER A 673 31.17 8.22 6.09
N THR A 674 30.80 8.47 7.34
CA THR A 674 31.00 9.77 8.00
C THR A 674 32.44 9.97 8.51
N ASP A 675 33.28 8.94 8.49
CA ASP A 675 34.69 9.02 8.89
C ASP A 675 35.49 9.90 7.94
N THR A 676 36.54 10.56 8.44
CA THR A 676 37.57 11.23 7.61
C THR A 676 38.36 10.22 6.77
N PRO A 677 39.02 10.62 5.67
CA PRO A 677 39.85 9.71 4.89
C PRO A 677 40.91 8.99 5.72
N ASP A 678 41.51 9.67 6.70
CA ASP A 678 42.53 9.11 7.59
C ASP A 678 41.95 8.05 8.54
N SER A 679 40.75 8.27 9.08
CA SER A 679 40.08 7.34 10.00
C SER A 679 39.32 6.21 9.29
N LEU A 680 39.04 6.36 7.99
CA LEU A 680 38.37 5.33 7.18
C LEU A 680 39.18 4.02 7.15
N ALA A 681 40.51 4.10 7.20
CA ALA A 681 41.40 2.94 7.30
C ALA A 681 41.17 2.11 8.59
N MET A 682 40.64 2.71 9.66
CA MET A 682 40.28 2.00 10.89
C MET A 682 39.06 1.10 10.71
N SER A 683 38.17 1.41 9.76
CA SER A 683 37.05 0.52 9.39
C SER A 683 37.55 -0.82 8.83
N HIS A 684 38.75 -0.87 8.24
CA HIS A 684 39.36 -2.12 7.76
C HIS A 684 39.78 -3.06 8.90
N LEU A 685 40.30 -2.50 10.00
CA LEU A 685 40.81 -3.30 11.13
C LEU A 685 39.71 -4.09 11.86
N VAL A 686 38.44 -3.74 11.65
CA VAL A 686 37.29 -4.43 12.25
C VAL A 686 36.90 -5.70 11.46
N TYR A 687 37.36 -5.84 10.20
CA TYR A 687 37.04 -6.97 9.32
C TYR A 687 38.14 -8.05 9.27
N GLY A 688 39.24 -7.85 10.01
CA GLY A 688 40.41 -8.73 10.01
C GLY A 688 41.59 -8.15 9.23
N ASP A 689 42.59 -8.98 8.93
CA ASP A 689 43.80 -8.55 8.20
C ASP A 689 43.57 -8.39 6.68
N ASP A 690 42.41 -8.82 6.17
CA ASP A 690 42.07 -8.78 4.74
C ASP A 690 41.38 -7.46 4.34
N PRO A 691 41.67 -6.90 3.14
CA PRO A 691 41.00 -5.71 2.66
C PRO A 691 39.52 -5.96 2.44
N PHE A 692 38.71 -4.94 2.75
CA PHE A 692 37.26 -5.03 2.57
C PHE A 692 36.90 -5.22 1.09
N PRO A 693 35.96 -6.12 0.73
CA PRO A 693 35.82 -6.61 -0.64
C PRO A 693 35.21 -5.60 -1.64
N PHE A 694 34.84 -4.41 -1.19
CA PHE A 694 34.35 -3.32 -2.01
C PHE A 694 34.80 -1.95 -1.47
N PRO A 695 34.80 -0.88 -2.31
CA PRO A 695 35.34 0.42 -1.94
C PRO A 695 34.58 1.08 -0.78
N LEU A 696 35.35 1.70 0.11
CA LEU A 696 34.87 2.62 1.14
C LEU A 696 35.29 4.04 0.77
N VAL A 697 34.39 5.02 0.89
CA VAL A 697 34.66 6.44 0.64
C VAL A 697 34.22 7.31 1.82
N SER A 698 34.91 8.43 2.02
CA SER A 698 34.66 9.38 3.11
C SER A 698 33.77 10.54 2.66
N ASP A 699 32.68 10.81 3.40
CA ASP A 699 31.87 12.03 3.37
C ASP A 699 31.86 12.67 4.76
N ASP A 700 33.03 13.07 5.26
CA ASP A 700 33.20 13.72 6.56
C ASP A 700 32.47 15.09 6.67
N THR A 701 32.21 15.73 5.53
CA THR A 701 31.40 16.95 5.45
C THR A 701 29.89 16.72 5.57
N LEU A 702 29.43 15.46 5.44
CA LEU A 702 28.02 15.04 5.38
C LEU A 702 27.22 15.65 4.21
N GLU A 703 27.87 16.22 3.21
CA GLU A 703 27.19 16.82 2.07
C GLU A 703 26.41 15.77 1.25
N VAL A 704 26.98 14.58 1.07
CA VAL A 704 26.35 13.49 0.31
C VAL A 704 25.26 12.84 1.15
N PHE A 705 25.48 12.63 2.46
CA PHE A 705 24.45 12.19 3.40
C PHE A 705 23.18 13.06 3.30
N ARG A 706 23.33 14.39 3.33
CA ARG A 706 22.20 15.33 3.17
C ARG A 706 21.56 15.26 1.77
N LYS A 707 22.36 15.21 0.70
CA LYS A 707 21.85 15.10 -0.69
C LYS A 707 21.07 13.80 -0.95
N TYR A 708 21.31 12.76 -0.17
CA TYR A 708 20.58 11.49 -0.21
C TYR A 708 19.46 11.38 0.84
N ARG A 709 19.26 12.43 1.66
CA ARG A 709 18.30 12.44 2.78
C ARG A 709 18.57 11.34 3.81
N VAL A 710 19.82 10.91 3.92
CA VAL A 710 20.33 9.99 4.95
C VAL A 710 20.74 10.80 6.18
N TYR A 711 19.91 11.75 6.55
CA TYR A 711 20.21 12.74 7.55
C TYR A 711 18.90 13.15 8.21
N ASP A 712 18.98 13.35 9.52
CA ASP A 712 17.92 13.92 10.31
C ASP A 712 18.11 15.43 10.42
N ASP A 713 17.21 16.17 9.78
CA ASP A 713 17.25 17.62 9.75
C ASP A 713 16.80 18.25 11.07
N PHE A 714 16.11 17.51 11.94
CA PHE A 714 15.63 18.03 13.23
C PHE A 714 16.71 17.98 14.31
N GLU A 715 17.49 16.90 14.37
CA GLU A 715 18.56 16.72 15.36
C GLU A 715 19.96 16.94 14.78
N GLU A 716 20.05 17.28 13.49
CA GLU A 716 21.30 17.50 12.78
C GLU A 716 22.27 16.30 12.82
N LYS A 717 21.76 15.10 12.55
CA LYS A 717 22.54 13.85 12.64
C LYS A 717 22.44 12.95 11.40
N PRO A 718 23.52 12.23 11.06
CA PRO A 718 23.46 11.25 9.98
C PRO A 718 22.63 10.02 10.38
N LEU A 719 21.97 9.41 9.40
CA LEU A 719 21.19 8.18 9.53
C LEU A 719 21.89 7.03 8.79
N HIS A 720 21.33 5.82 8.86
CA HIS A 720 21.74 4.74 7.97
C HIS A 720 20.96 4.81 6.66
N GLY A 721 21.58 4.37 5.57
CA GLY A 721 20.89 4.32 4.28
C GLY A 721 21.48 3.27 3.35
N THR A 722 20.62 2.62 2.58
CA THR A 722 21.04 1.67 1.54
C THR A 722 20.26 1.98 0.28
N PHE A 723 20.96 2.12 -0.86
CA PHE A 723 20.35 2.52 -2.13
C PHE A 723 20.76 1.57 -3.24
N LEU A 724 19.83 1.22 -4.13
CA LEU A 724 20.11 0.65 -5.44
C LEU A 724 19.99 1.75 -6.49
N ILE A 725 21.07 2.00 -7.21
CA ILE A 725 21.14 2.95 -8.33
C ILE A 725 21.44 2.17 -9.60
N ASP A 726 20.63 2.35 -10.64
CA ASP A 726 20.85 1.66 -11.92
C ASP A 726 21.94 2.32 -12.79
N GLY A 727 22.23 1.74 -13.96
CA GLY A 727 23.22 2.27 -14.90
C GLY A 727 22.84 3.65 -15.51
N GLU A 728 21.57 4.02 -15.47
CA GLU A 728 21.04 5.33 -15.87
C GLU A 728 21.03 6.34 -14.70
N GLY A 729 21.51 5.94 -13.53
CA GLY A 729 21.62 6.79 -12.34
C GLY A 729 20.29 7.06 -11.67
N LEU A 730 19.27 6.22 -11.87
CA LEU A 730 17.98 6.33 -11.17
C LEU A 730 18.00 5.50 -9.88
N ILE A 731 17.39 6.03 -8.83
CA ILE A 731 17.24 5.33 -7.54
C ILE A 731 16.06 4.36 -7.65
N ARG A 732 16.36 3.07 -7.82
CA ARG A 732 15.35 2.02 -8.00
C ARG A 732 14.80 1.48 -6.69
N TRP A 733 15.62 1.52 -5.65
CA TRP A 733 15.27 1.05 -4.31
C TRP A 733 16.06 1.84 -3.27
N HIS A 734 15.46 2.10 -2.11
CA HIS A 734 16.21 2.60 -0.96
C HIS A 734 15.55 2.23 0.37
N ASP A 735 16.37 2.18 1.42
CA ASP A 735 15.95 2.16 2.81
C ASP A 735 16.76 3.22 3.58
N VAL A 736 16.09 4.02 4.40
CA VAL A 736 16.71 5.04 5.25
C VAL A 736 16.05 4.96 6.62
N SER A 737 16.86 4.71 7.64
CA SER A 737 16.39 4.42 8.99
C SER A 737 17.45 4.77 10.04
N TYR A 738 17.01 4.82 11.29
CA TYR A 738 17.89 4.93 12.45
C TYR A 738 18.69 3.63 12.67
N GLU A 739 18.19 2.50 12.16
CA GLU A 739 18.88 1.20 12.12
C GLU A 739 19.41 0.88 10.70
N PRO A 740 20.53 0.15 10.58
CA PRO A 740 21.03 -0.25 9.27
C PRO A 740 20.22 -1.39 8.65
N PHE A 741 20.05 -1.33 7.32
CA PHE A 741 19.39 -2.39 6.56
C PHE A 741 20.28 -3.64 6.44
N ASN A 742 19.97 -4.70 7.20
CA ASN A 742 20.80 -5.90 7.31
C ASN A 742 20.21 -7.15 6.62
N ARG A 743 19.73 -7.01 5.37
CA ARG A 743 19.13 -8.12 4.58
C ARG A 743 19.66 -8.17 3.14
N PRO A 744 20.96 -8.45 2.93
CA PRO A 744 21.59 -8.34 1.62
C PRO A 744 21.12 -9.36 0.59
N GLU A 745 20.71 -10.58 0.98
CA GLU A 745 20.13 -11.56 0.05
C GLU A 745 18.81 -11.07 -0.54
N PHE A 746 17.94 -10.50 0.30
CA PHE A 746 16.70 -9.89 -0.16
C PHE A 746 17.00 -8.77 -1.16
N LEU A 747 17.95 -7.88 -0.84
CA LEU A 747 18.29 -6.76 -1.72
C LEU A 747 18.87 -7.25 -3.05
N LEU A 748 19.68 -8.31 -3.06
CA LEU A 748 20.19 -8.91 -4.29
C LEU A 748 19.05 -9.43 -5.17
N GLU A 749 18.13 -10.21 -4.61
CA GLU A 749 16.96 -10.74 -5.36
C GLU A 749 16.08 -9.61 -5.91
N GLU A 750 15.80 -8.61 -5.09
CA GLU A 750 14.98 -7.48 -5.47
C GLU A 750 15.66 -6.57 -6.49
N ALA A 751 16.97 -6.35 -6.37
CA ALA A 751 17.74 -5.58 -7.33
C ALA A 751 17.72 -6.23 -8.71
N SER A 752 18.00 -7.54 -8.78
CA SER A 752 17.93 -8.29 -10.03
C SER A 752 16.55 -8.17 -10.67
N ARG A 753 15.48 -8.33 -9.89
CA ARG A 753 14.10 -8.16 -10.38
C ARG A 753 13.84 -6.77 -10.96
N LEU A 754 14.22 -5.70 -10.25
CA LEU A 754 14.00 -4.31 -10.66
C LEU A 754 14.81 -3.92 -11.90
N LEU A 755 15.97 -4.54 -12.10
CA LEU A 755 16.85 -4.29 -13.24
C LEU A 755 16.39 -5.07 -14.49
N GLU A 756 15.91 -6.31 -14.33
CA GLU A 756 15.33 -7.11 -15.42
C GLU A 756 14.04 -6.49 -16.01
N GLN A 757 13.26 -5.75 -15.20
CA GLN A 757 12.02 -5.13 -15.64
C GLN A 757 12.20 -4.10 -16.76
N SER A 758 13.29 -3.33 -16.74
CA SER A 758 13.60 -2.38 -17.83
C SER A 758 13.84 -3.07 -19.16
N GLU A 759 14.38 -4.28 -19.16
CA GLU A 759 14.56 -5.07 -20.38
C GLU A 759 13.25 -5.72 -20.86
N ALA A 760 12.34 -6.03 -19.93
CA ALA A 760 11.04 -6.63 -20.22
C ALA A 760 10.05 -5.65 -20.87
N GLN A 761 10.04 -4.37 -20.45
CA GLN A 761 9.19 -3.31 -21.04
C GLN A 761 9.36 -3.21 -22.57
N VAL A 762 10.61 -3.27 -23.03
CA VAL A 762 10.96 -3.23 -24.47
C VAL A 762 10.44 -4.47 -25.21
N ARG A 763 10.36 -5.63 -24.56
CA ARG A 763 9.92 -6.90 -25.18
C ARG A 763 8.39 -7.03 -25.25
N THR A 764 7.67 -6.41 -24.31
CA THR A 764 6.20 -6.50 -24.23
C THR A 764 5.49 -5.31 -24.87
N GLY A 765 6.23 -4.31 -25.37
CA GLY A 765 5.64 -3.11 -25.98
C GLY A 765 4.93 -2.19 -24.98
N ALA A 766 5.29 -2.28 -23.69
CA ALA A 766 4.71 -1.50 -22.60
C ALA A 766 5.44 -0.16 -22.40
N GLU A 767 5.75 0.55 -23.49
CA GLU A 767 6.39 1.88 -23.43
C GLU A 767 5.45 2.96 -22.85
#